data_AF-A0A956G1J1-F1
#
_entry.id   AF-A0A956G1J1-F1
#
_cell.length_a   1.000
_cell.length_b   1.000
_cell.length_c   1.000
_cell.angle_alpha   90.00
_cell.angle_beta   90.00
_cell.angle_gamma   90.00
#
_symmetry.space_group_name_H-M   'P 1'
#
loop_
_entity.id
_entity.type
_entity.pdbx_description
1 polymer ?
#
loop_
_entity_poly.entity_id
_entity_poly.type
_entity_poly.pdbx_seq_one_letter_code
_entity_poly.pdbx_strand_id
1 'polypeptide(L)'
;MPRLAPSGRRLAHRAGALALALALAPLGACLKVPPEDTETPGGPEAPESADAVIARYIEAIGGEAKVRVITQRSVESRMAVKPEEGCEEDEEECMRDEQTGTFLLQTTSDGKLYRRTVLGNALEERGYDGREGWQLQGGILVLDDAQAVEATKEDAILHWYFDRDKRGVEISLEEPRTKNFAGESALLDGVRWKSASPAVPEKTMWFDRGTGLLKEELVEEPTGDGLSLKQWVLYNDYREVDGVLVAHEIRLVSELGERAQEVVFTAQKVDHAKIDPAVFEIPELPKPTPKPDEILESLALTKAAYEKNPRELTDVVSYARQLWAAAHFEDAAEIAKQALKLDKQESEALWILARAQVLAGQWKDAKKTLDRASKAGLRPELIAAQRAWIASHNRDFAAVADALDETGDANAVIAARYRSFAGKPLQVDVGGDGCTSLMPITQPGSSLPLVDIELGGVEVRAMIDTGATDVILDNELAEQLSVPVRSRTPVGRAGEEIGHGQVDAITIGDFAVKSVPVDIFSTATIAAMSGSDDKVARAVLGVRFLELFQVTVDPEASTLTLVDANKGKCKKALAEQRSGAKVPFWVHETHFIYVPAELNGAEGLFLLNTGMQGVDLAATTRAYGRAAVGAPPLRRGQPSVVKVEEVELGDYRVANRSGAYGYFEQSKSSDDFRIDGMLGLGAFAGGRWTLDFADRHLYLEPPTAGAGSKGAATDAKAGK
;
A
#
# COMPACT_ATOMS: atom_id res chain seq x y z
N MET A 1 0.81 11.97 21.57
CA MET A 1 -0.57 12.51 21.68
C MET A 1 -1.44 11.85 20.62
N PRO A 2 -2.54 11.15 20.96
CA PRO A 2 -3.55 10.78 19.97
C PRO A 2 -4.84 11.60 20.16
N ARG A 3 -5.39 12.10 19.05
CA ARG A 3 -6.70 12.73 18.98
C ARG A 3 -7.79 11.69 18.74
N LEU A 4 -8.95 12.00 19.32
CA LEU A 4 -10.23 11.29 19.30
C LEU A 4 -10.74 10.96 17.89
N ALA A 5 -11.34 9.77 17.75
CA ALA A 5 -12.28 9.43 16.67
C ALA A 5 -13.61 8.99 17.31
N PRO A 6 -14.77 9.38 16.75
CA PRO A 6 -16.05 9.09 17.36
C PRO A 6 -16.50 7.65 17.06
N SER A 7 -16.99 7.02 18.12
CA SER A 7 -17.60 5.69 18.19
C SER A 7 -18.96 5.63 17.51
N GLY A 8 -19.19 4.57 16.74
CA GLY A 8 -20.50 4.24 16.19
C GLY A 8 -20.71 2.73 16.04
N ARG A 9 -20.63 1.96 17.13
CA ARG A 9 -21.24 0.63 17.20
C ARG A 9 -22.59 0.77 17.92
N ARG A 10 -23.67 0.32 17.30
CA ARG A 10 -24.87 -0.12 18.03
C ARG A 10 -25.20 -1.56 17.65
N LEU A 11 -25.09 -2.42 18.64
CA LEU A 11 -25.67 -3.75 18.68
C LEU A 11 -27.17 -3.65 19.01
N ALA A 12 -27.96 -4.46 18.30
CA ALA A 12 -28.98 -5.40 18.76
C ALA A 12 -30.15 -4.92 19.67
N HIS A 13 -31.38 -5.11 19.16
CA HIS A 13 -32.58 -5.59 19.87
C HIS A 13 -33.30 -6.56 18.93
N ARG A 14 -33.43 -7.88 19.16
CA ARG A 14 -34.28 -8.66 20.10
C ARG A 14 -35.75 -8.25 20.17
N ALA A 15 -36.61 -9.10 19.60
CA ALA A 15 -37.93 -9.60 20.07
C ALA A 15 -38.71 -10.07 18.83
N GLY A 16 -39.52 -11.12 18.78
CA GLY A 16 -40.11 -12.01 19.78
C GLY A 16 -41.14 -12.87 19.03
N ALA A 17 -41.32 -14.11 19.48
CA ALA A 17 -42.11 -15.15 18.84
C ALA A 17 -43.64 -14.89 18.80
N LEU A 18 -44.35 -15.48 17.81
CA LEU A 18 -45.67 -16.11 18.07
C LEU A 18 -46.13 -17.14 17.00
N ALA A 19 -46.13 -18.40 17.42
CA ALA A 19 -47.08 -19.50 17.20
C ALA A 19 -47.99 -19.63 15.95
N LEU A 20 -47.78 -20.76 15.25
CA LEU A 20 -48.70 -21.92 15.08
C LEU A 20 -50.19 -21.70 14.71
N ALA A 21 -50.62 -22.23 13.56
CA ALA A 21 -51.70 -23.24 13.48
C ALA A 21 -51.90 -23.79 12.04
N LEU A 22 -51.87 -25.12 11.93
CA LEU A 22 -52.44 -25.89 10.82
C LEU A 22 -53.98 -25.82 10.85
N ALA A 23 -54.61 -25.83 9.67
CA ALA A 23 -55.89 -26.52 9.45
C ALA A 23 -56.05 -26.98 7.99
N LEU A 24 -56.58 -28.19 7.84
CA LEU A 24 -56.74 -29.00 6.63
C LEU A 24 -58.09 -28.75 5.90
N ALA A 25 -58.03 -28.71 4.56
CA ALA A 25 -58.89 -29.39 3.55
C ALA A 25 -60.42 -29.06 3.47
N PRO A 26 -61.19 -29.59 2.47
CA PRO A 26 -61.05 -29.47 1.00
C PRO A 26 -62.41 -29.21 0.25
N LEU A 27 -62.33 -29.18 -1.10
CA LEU A 27 -63.37 -29.37 -2.14
C LEU A 27 -64.33 -28.22 -2.49
N GLY A 28 -64.38 -27.88 -3.80
CA GLY A 28 -65.57 -27.23 -4.37
C GLY A 28 -65.42 -26.46 -5.70
N ALA A 29 -65.23 -27.20 -6.80
CA ALA A 29 -65.81 -26.95 -8.13
C ALA A 29 -65.56 -25.62 -8.91
N CYS A 30 -64.95 -25.84 -10.08
CA CYS A 30 -65.34 -25.33 -11.41
C CYS A 30 -65.19 -23.83 -11.73
N LEU A 31 -64.11 -23.52 -12.45
CA LEU A 31 -64.20 -22.81 -13.73
C LEU A 31 -63.06 -23.28 -14.64
N LYS A 32 -63.42 -24.17 -15.59
CA LYS A 32 -62.64 -24.37 -16.81
C LYS A 32 -62.79 -23.11 -17.64
N VAL A 33 -61.71 -22.36 -17.79
CA VAL A 33 -61.55 -21.39 -18.88
C VAL A 33 -60.74 -22.12 -19.98
N PRO A 34 -61.15 -22.07 -21.26
CA PRO A 34 -60.41 -22.74 -22.33
C PRO A 34 -59.01 -22.13 -22.47
N PRO A 35 -58.02 -22.86 -23.02
CA PRO A 35 -56.80 -22.21 -23.49
C PRO A 35 -57.20 -21.22 -24.59
N GLU A 36 -57.00 -19.93 -24.36
CA GLU A 36 -56.97 -18.97 -25.46
C GLU A 36 -55.69 -19.25 -26.25
N ASP A 37 -55.88 -19.95 -27.36
CA ASP A 37 -55.02 -19.87 -28.54
C ASP A 37 -54.81 -18.38 -28.86
N THR A 38 -53.68 -17.84 -28.45
CA THR A 38 -53.14 -16.58 -28.96
C THR A 38 -52.04 -16.88 -29.98
N GLU A 39 -52.31 -17.82 -30.89
CA GLU A 39 -51.70 -17.73 -32.22
C GLU A 39 -52.37 -16.56 -32.94
N THR A 40 -51.71 -15.40 -32.89
CA THR A 40 -52.05 -14.30 -33.78
C THR A 40 -51.68 -14.73 -35.20
N PRO A 41 -52.62 -14.83 -36.15
CA PRO A 41 -52.30 -15.31 -37.50
C PRO A 41 -51.39 -14.29 -38.21
N GLY A 42 -50.17 -14.70 -38.54
CA GLY A 42 -49.24 -13.94 -39.38
C GLY A 42 -47.93 -13.48 -38.71
N GLY A 43 -47.66 -13.84 -37.45
CA GLY A 43 -46.34 -13.64 -36.83
C GLY A 43 -45.33 -14.72 -37.23
N PRO A 44 -44.02 -14.45 -37.27
CA PRO A 44 -43.00 -15.47 -37.45
C PRO A 44 -43.11 -16.56 -36.37
N GLU A 45 -42.89 -17.82 -36.77
CA GLU A 45 -42.99 -19.00 -35.90
C GLU A 45 -42.08 -18.90 -34.67
N ALA A 46 -42.48 -19.54 -33.57
CA ALA A 46 -41.67 -19.60 -32.36
C ALA A 46 -40.34 -20.33 -32.65
N PRO A 47 -39.21 -19.86 -32.12
CA PRO A 47 -37.92 -20.50 -32.36
C PRO A 47 -37.84 -21.87 -31.68
N GLU A 48 -37.26 -22.85 -32.38
CA GLU A 48 -37.07 -24.21 -31.85
C GLU A 48 -35.81 -24.34 -30.97
N SER A 49 -34.88 -23.38 -31.03
CA SER A 49 -33.61 -23.40 -30.29
C SER A 49 -33.03 -21.99 -30.08
N ALA A 50 -32.10 -21.86 -29.14
CA ALA A 50 -31.33 -20.62 -28.95
C ALA A 50 -30.51 -20.25 -30.18
N ASP A 51 -29.94 -21.24 -30.89
CA ASP A 51 -29.23 -21.02 -32.15
C ASP A 51 -30.13 -20.42 -33.23
N ALA A 52 -31.39 -20.84 -33.31
CA ALA A 52 -32.36 -20.26 -34.24
C ALA A 52 -32.64 -18.77 -33.92
N VAL A 53 -32.69 -18.38 -32.65
CA VAL A 53 -32.84 -16.98 -32.23
C VAL A 53 -31.62 -16.17 -32.65
N ILE A 54 -30.41 -16.65 -32.36
CA ILE A 54 -29.16 -15.95 -32.72
C ILE A 54 -28.99 -15.87 -34.24
N ALA A 55 -29.31 -16.92 -34.99
CA ALA A 55 -29.25 -16.92 -36.45
C ALA A 55 -30.21 -15.88 -37.05
N ARG A 56 -31.45 -15.80 -36.53
CA ARG A 56 -32.41 -14.78 -36.94
C ARG A 56 -31.92 -13.37 -36.63
N TYR A 57 -31.29 -13.16 -35.48
CA TYR A 57 -30.68 -11.87 -35.14
C TYR A 57 -29.55 -11.49 -36.11
N ILE A 58 -28.64 -12.42 -36.42
CA ILE A 58 -27.56 -12.21 -37.40
C ILE A 58 -28.13 -11.82 -38.77
N GLU A 59 -29.22 -12.47 -39.20
CA GLU A 59 -29.91 -12.10 -40.44
C GLU A 59 -30.52 -10.70 -40.35
N ALA A 60 -31.22 -10.39 -39.25
CA ALA A 60 -31.86 -9.10 -39.02
C ALA A 60 -30.88 -7.93 -39.07
N ILE A 61 -29.67 -8.08 -38.53
CA ILE A 61 -28.65 -7.01 -38.54
C ILE A 61 -27.91 -6.87 -39.87
N GLY A 62 -28.22 -7.68 -40.90
CA GLY A 62 -27.65 -7.53 -42.25
C GLY A 62 -27.06 -8.81 -42.85
N GLY A 63 -27.10 -9.94 -42.11
CA GLY A 63 -26.65 -11.25 -42.57
C GLY A 63 -25.16 -11.52 -42.30
N GLU A 64 -24.82 -12.79 -42.09
CA GLU A 64 -23.49 -13.24 -41.67
C GLU A 64 -22.36 -12.72 -42.58
N ALA A 65 -22.56 -12.77 -43.90
CA ALA A 65 -21.55 -12.34 -44.86
C ALA A 65 -21.17 -10.85 -44.71
N LYS A 66 -22.14 -9.97 -44.45
CA LYS A 66 -21.86 -8.54 -44.28
C LYS A 66 -21.23 -8.26 -42.92
N VAL A 67 -21.77 -8.86 -41.85
CA VAL A 67 -21.27 -8.62 -40.49
C VAL A 67 -19.84 -9.14 -40.33
N ARG A 68 -19.47 -10.27 -40.94
CA ARG A 68 -18.10 -10.80 -40.88
C ARG A 68 -17.05 -9.98 -41.63
N VAL A 69 -17.45 -9.15 -42.60
CA VAL A 69 -16.52 -8.25 -43.31
C VAL A 69 -16.09 -7.09 -42.40
N ILE A 70 -16.90 -6.78 -41.39
CA ILE A 70 -16.58 -5.77 -40.39
C ILE A 70 -15.56 -6.38 -39.44
N THR A 71 -14.37 -5.81 -39.39
CA THR A 71 -13.29 -6.28 -38.50
C THR A 71 -13.04 -5.34 -37.32
N GLN A 72 -13.66 -4.16 -37.34
CA GLN A 72 -13.52 -3.14 -36.31
C GLN A 72 -14.72 -2.21 -36.30
N ARG A 73 -14.98 -1.58 -35.16
CA ARG A 73 -16.09 -0.62 -35.00
C ARG A 73 -15.67 0.49 -34.04
N SER A 74 -15.98 1.73 -34.43
CA SER A 74 -15.94 2.89 -33.54
C SER A 74 -17.35 3.40 -33.30
N VAL A 75 -17.70 3.68 -32.04
CA VAL A 75 -18.96 4.29 -31.62
C VAL A 75 -18.65 5.49 -30.74
N GLU A 76 -19.01 6.68 -31.21
CA GLU A 76 -18.97 7.92 -30.43
C GLU A 76 -20.40 8.27 -30.02
N SER A 77 -20.64 8.38 -28.72
CA SER A 77 -21.96 8.61 -28.12
C SER A 77 -21.96 9.82 -27.19
N ARG A 78 -23.09 10.52 -27.15
CA ARG A 78 -23.44 11.37 -26.01
C ARG A 78 -23.92 10.45 -24.90
N MET A 79 -23.43 10.67 -23.69
CA MET A 79 -23.85 9.95 -22.49
C MET A 79 -24.66 10.89 -21.59
N ALA A 80 -25.77 10.41 -21.04
CA ALA A 80 -26.57 11.11 -20.04
C ALA A 80 -26.86 10.18 -18.85
N VAL A 81 -26.32 10.51 -17.69
CA VAL A 81 -26.60 9.83 -16.42
C VAL A 81 -27.79 10.53 -15.79
N LYS A 82 -28.92 9.82 -15.67
CA LYS A 82 -30.16 10.37 -15.13
C LYS A 82 -30.09 10.51 -13.60
N PRO A 83 -30.96 11.34 -12.99
CA PRO A 83 -31.13 11.32 -11.55
C PRO A 83 -31.44 9.90 -11.07
N GLU A 84 -30.89 9.55 -9.91
CA GLU A 84 -31.14 8.26 -9.28
C GLU A 84 -32.55 8.23 -8.68
N GLU A 85 -33.26 7.13 -8.89
CA GLU A 85 -34.60 6.89 -8.34
C GLU A 85 -34.52 6.05 -7.06
N GLY A 86 -35.52 6.20 -6.18
CA GLY A 86 -35.61 5.43 -4.93
C GLY A 86 -34.74 5.96 -3.78
N CYS A 87 -34.25 7.20 -3.86
CA CYS A 87 -33.52 7.86 -2.78
C CYS A 87 -34.46 8.58 -1.79
N GLU A 88 -34.07 8.59 -0.51
CA GLU A 88 -34.72 9.41 0.51
C GLU A 88 -34.30 10.89 0.39
N GLU A 89 -35.17 11.82 0.84
CA GLU A 89 -34.97 13.27 0.65
C GLU A 89 -33.68 13.81 1.29
N ASP A 90 -33.20 13.21 2.37
CA ASP A 90 -32.04 13.65 3.16
C ASP A 90 -30.73 12.92 2.84
N GLU A 91 -30.72 12.01 1.87
CA GLU A 91 -29.49 11.32 1.46
C GLU A 91 -28.56 12.25 0.66
N GLU A 92 -27.39 12.58 1.22
CA GLU A 92 -26.40 13.45 0.57
C GLU A 92 -25.70 12.80 -0.63
N GLU A 93 -25.66 11.47 -0.69
CA GLU A 93 -24.92 10.71 -1.70
C GLU A 93 -25.74 10.38 -2.97
N CYS A 94 -27.04 10.69 -2.98
CA CYS A 94 -27.90 10.42 -4.13
C CYS A 94 -27.69 11.42 -5.27
N MET A 95 -27.55 10.92 -6.50
CA MET A 95 -27.43 11.78 -7.68
C MET A 95 -28.79 12.41 -8.04
N ARG A 96 -28.99 13.69 -7.74
CA ARG A 96 -30.26 14.40 -8.00
C ARG A 96 -30.33 15.08 -9.36
N ASP A 97 -29.19 15.42 -9.94
CA ASP A 97 -29.10 16.15 -11.20
C ASP A 97 -28.59 15.27 -12.34
N GLU A 98 -29.17 15.44 -13.53
CA GLU A 98 -28.67 14.78 -14.73
C GLU A 98 -27.25 15.26 -15.05
N GLN A 99 -26.33 14.32 -15.29
CA GLN A 99 -24.99 14.62 -15.78
C GLN A 99 -24.85 14.20 -17.24
N THR A 100 -24.16 15.02 -18.03
CA THR A 100 -23.93 14.73 -19.45
C THR A 100 -22.45 14.64 -19.76
N GLY A 101 -22.12 13.77 -20.72
CA GLY A 101 -20.76 13.41 -21.04
C GLY A 101 -20.63 12.86 -22.45
N THR A 102 -19.43 12.40 -22.78
CA THR A 102 -19.13 11.70 -24.03
C THR A 102 -18.57 10.32 -23.74
N PHE A 103 -18.86 9.40 -24.66
CA PHE A 103 -18.42 8.03 -24.61
C PHE A 103 -17.88 7.63 -25.97
N LEU A 104 -16.68 7.07 -26.01
CA LEU A 104 -16.08 6.48 -27.20
C LEU A 104 -15.80 5.01 -26.91
N LEU A 105 -16.26 4.13 -27.81
CA LEU A 105 -15.94 2.72 -27.81
C LEU A 105 -15.31 2.34 -29.15
N GLN A 106 -14.19 1.65 -29.08
CA GLN A 106 -13.45 1.11 -30.21
C GLN A 106 -13.21 -0.37 -29.96
N THR A 107 -13.69 -1.23 -30.86
CA THR A 107 -13.49 -2.68 -30.73
C THR A 107 -13.10 -3.31 -32.06
N THR A 108 -12.49 -4.48 -31.97
CA THR A 108 -12.04 -5.28 -33.13
C THR A 108 -12.56 -6.70 -33.03
N SER A 109 -12.77 -7.35 -34.17
CA SER A 109 -13.29 -8.72 -34.23
C SER A 109 -12.31 -9.76 -33.67
N ASP A 110 -11.02 -9.42 -33.57
CA ASP A 110 -9.99 -10.23 -32.93
C ASP A 110 -9.83 -9.95 -31.42
N GLY A 111 -10.71 -9.13 -30.84
CA GLY A 111 -10.84 -8.98 -29.40
C GLY A 111 -9.92 -7.95 -28.77
N LYS A 112 -9.71 -6.81 -29.42
CA LYS A 112 -9.16 -5.59 -28.78
C LYS A 112 -10.26 -4.59 -28.46
N LEU A 113 -10.10 -3.84 -27.38
CA LEU A 113 -11.06 -2.85 -26.89
C LEU A 113 -10.35 -1.59 -26.42
N TYR A 114 -10.94 -0.44 -26.71
CA TYR A 114 -10.62 0.84 -26.09
C TYR A 114 -11.93 1.57 -25.80
N ARG A 115 -12.03 2.11 -24.59
CA ARG A 115 -13.20 2.81 -24.07
C ARG A 115 -12.74 4.09 -23.41
N ARG A 116 -13.37 5.21 -23.75
CA ARG A 116 -13.13 6.50 -23.13
C ARG A 116 -14.44 7.12 -22.70
N THR A 117 -14.54 7.43 -21.41
CA THR A 117 -15.71 8.06 -20.79
C THR A 117 -15.30 9.41 -20.23
N VAL A 118 -16.01 10.46 -20.63
CA VAL A 118 -15.85 11.81 -20.08
C VAL A 118 -17.17 12.22 -19.44
N LEU A 119 -17.16 12.49 -18.13
CA LEU A 119 -18.33 12.96 -17.39
C LEU A 119 -17.93 14.15 -16.52
N GLY A 120 -18.41 15.35 -16.87
CA GLY A 120 -17.93 16.58 -16.24
C GLY A 120 -16.41 16.74 -16.41
N ASN A 121 -15.67 16.79 -15.29
CA ASN A 121 -14.21 16.86 -15.27
C ASN A 121 -13.53 15.48 -15.14
N ALA A 122 -14.31 14.41 -14.98
CA ALA A 122 -13.78 13.06 -14.87
C ALA A 122 -13.50 12.49 -16.27
N LEU A 123 -12.29 11.97 -16.44
CA LEU A 123 -11.88 11.18 -17.61
C LEU A 123 -11.48 9.79 -17.11
N GLU A 124 -12.12 8.79 -17.69
CA GLU A 124 -11.77 7.38 -17.53
C GLU A 124 -11.45 6.80 -18.90
N GLU A 125 -10.34 6.09 -18.98
CA GLU A 125 -9.96 5.30 -20.16
C GLU A 125 -9.78 3.85 -19.73
N ARG A 126 -10.21 2.91 -20.57
CA ARG A 126 -10.02 1.48 -20.38
C ARG A 126 -9.64 0.86 -21.71
N GLY A 127 -8.74 -0.11 -21.71
CA GLY A 127 -8.38 -0.83 -22.91
C GLY A 127 -7.99 -2.26 -22.68
N TYR A 128 -7.86 -2.98 -23.80
CA TYR A 128 -7.40 -4.35 -23.89
C TYR A 128 -6.71 -4.54 -25.23
N ASP A 129 -5.43 -4.90 -25.19
CA ASP A 129 -4.58 -5.05 -26.39
C ASP A 129 -4.69 -6.43 -27.06
N GLY A 130 -5.54 -7.31 -26.50
CA GLY A 130 -5.64 -8.73 -26.87
C GLY A 130 -4.89 -9.66 -25.90
N ARG A 131 -4.19 -9.11 -24.91
CA ARG A 131 -3.46 -9.84 -23.87
C ARG A 131 -3.67 -9.27 -22.47
N GLU A 132 -3.48 -7.96 -22.28
CA GLU A 132 -3.55 -7.28 -20.99
C GLU A 132 -4.66 -6.23 -21.03
N GLY A 133 -5.49 -6.20 -19.99
CA GLY A 133 -6.47 -5.14 -19.78
C GLY A 133 -5.90 -4.04 -18.89
N TRP A 134 -6.34 -2.81 -19.11
CA TRP A 134 -5.88 -1.66 -18.37
C TRP A 134 -6.99 -0.62 -18.18
N GLN A 135 -6.88 0.16 -17.11
CA GLN A 135 -7.75 1.28 -16.78
C GLN A 135 -6.91 2.47 -16.33
N LEU A 136 -7.15 3.65 -16.89
CA LEU A 136 -6.51 4.91 -16.52
C LEU A 136 -7.56 5.89 -16.03
N GLN A 137 -7.44 6.32 -14.78
CA GLN A 137 -8.32 7.32 -14.19
C GLN A 137 -7.53 8.24 -13.27
N GLY A 138 -7.67 9.56 -13.43
CA GLY A 138 -6.99 10.53 -12.58
C GLY A 138 -5.46 10.42 -12.58
N GLY A 139 -4.87 9.93 -13.67
CA GLY A 139 -3.42 9.67 -13.78
C GLY A 139 -2.94 8.38 -13.11
N ILE A 140 -3.86 7.56 -12.58
CA ILE A 140 -3.57 6.25 -12.00
C ILE A 140 -3.88 5.20 -13.05
N LEU A 141 -2.86 4.45 -13.46
CA LEU A 141 -2.98 3.30 -14.35
C LEU A 141 -3.10 2.02 -13.53
N VAL A 142 -4.16 1.26 -13.74
CA VAL A 142 -4.40 -0.06 -13.16
C VAL A 142 -4.37 -1.09 -14.28
N LEU A 143 -3.64 -2.17 -14.09
CA LEU A 143 -3.62 -3.32 -14.99
C LEU A 143 -4.50 -4.42 -14.41
N ASP A 144 -5.26 -5.08 -15.29
CA ASP A 144 -6.15 -6.16 -14.93
C ASP A 144 -5.38 -7.33 -14.30
N ASP A 145 -5.98 -7.97 -13.29
CA ASP A 145 -5.51 -9.27 -12.81
C ASP A 145 -6.02 -10.41 -13.72
N ALA A 146 -5.59 -11.65 -13.46
CA ALA A 146 -5.95 -12.79 -14.31
C ALA A 146 -7.46 -13.01 -14.43
N GLN A 147 -8.25 -12.67 -13.40
CA GLN A 147 -9.69 -12.81 -13.43
C GLN A 147 -10.33 -11.67 -14.24
N ALA A 148 -9.88 -10.43 -14.01
CA ALA A 148 -10.35 -9.26 -14.72
C ALA A 148 -10.03 -9.31 -16.22
N VAL A 149 -8.86 -9.84 -16.61
CA VAL A 149 -8.48 -10.01 -18.02
C VAL A 149 -9.50 -10.87 -18.79
N GLU A 150 -10.00 -11.96 -18.20
CA GLU A 150 -11.00 -12.80 -18.88
C GLU A 150 -12.34 -12.06 -19.06
N ALA A 151 -12.73 -11.22 -18.09
CA ALA A 151 -13.92 -10.40 -18.22
C ALA A 151 -13.75 -9.32 -19.30
N THR A 152 -12.62 -8.62 -19.31
CA THR A 152 -12.31 -7.59 -20.32
C THR A 152 -12.19 -8.19 -21.72
N LYS A 153 -11.63 -9.39 -21.86
CA LYS A 153 -11.56 -10.13 -23.12
C LYS A 153 -12.95 -10.44 -23.67
N GLU A 154 -13.86 -10.91 -22.83
CA GLU A 154 -15.24 -11.17 -23.25
C GLU A 154 -15.99 -9.87 -23.59
N ASP A 155 -15.74 -8.77 -22.88
CA ASP A 155 -16.26 -7.44 -23.20
C ASP A 155 -15.77 -6.95 -24.59
N ALA A 156 -14.48 -7.17 -24.88
CA ALA A 156 -13.86 -6.79 -26.17
C ALA A 156 -14.50 -7.48 -27.39
N ILE A 157 -15.05 -8.67 -27.19
CA ILE A 157 -15.70 -9.47 -28.25
C ILE A 157 -17.23 -9.54 -28.11
N LEU A 158 -17.83 -8.77 -27.19
CA LEU A 158 -19.24 -8.89 -26.80
C LEU A 158 -20.21 -8.63 -27.96
N HIS A 159 -19.87 -7.69 -28.84
CA HIS A 159 -20.67 -7.33 -30.02
C HIS A 159 -20.37 -8.18 -31.26
N TRP A 160 -19.65 -9.29 -31.06
CA TRP A 160 -19.28 -10.23 -32.10
C TRP A 160 -19.93 -11.59 -31.79
N TYR A 161 -21.03 -11.88 -32.46
CA TYR A 161 -21.93 -13.00 -32.15
C TYR A 161 -21.49 -14.36 -32.75
N PHE A 162 -20.36 -14.37 -33.45
CA PHE A 162 -19.82 -15.52 -34.15
C PHE A 162 -18.91 -16.37 -33.27
N ASP A 163 -18.59 -17.58 -33.74
CA ASP A 163 -17.52 -18.42 -33.20
C ASP A 163 -17.64 -18.71 -31.68
N ARG A 164 -18.89 -18.73 -31.17
CA ARG A 164 -19.23 -18.94 -29.75
C ARG A 164 -18.59 -20.20 -29.17
N ASP A 165 -18.66 -21.31 -29.89
CA ASP A 165 -18.09 -22.59 -29.47
C ASP A 165 -16.58 -22.51 -29.25
N LYS A 166 -15.86 -21.73 -30.06
CA LYS A 166 -14.40 -21.53 -29.91
C LYS A 166 -14.06 -20.70 -28.67
N ARG A 167 -15.03 -19.91 -28.18
CA ARG A 167 -14.93 -19.11 -26.95
C ARG A 167 -15.41 -19.86 -25.71
N GLY A 168 -16.00 -21.06 -25.88
CA GLY A 168 -16.60 -21.80 -24.77
C GLY A 168 -17.87 -21.15 -24.23
N VAL A 169 -18.59 -20.39 -25.07
CA VAL A 169 -19.88 -19.82 -24.70
C VAL A 169 -20.98 -20.88 -24.85
N GLU A 170 -21.74 -21.10 -23.79
CA GLU A 170 -22.94 -21.94 -23.79
C GLU A 170 -24.19 -21.05 -23.91
N ILE A 171 -25.16 -21.48 -24.71
CA ILE A 171 -26.46 -20.80 -24.85
C ILE A 171 -27.62 -21.76 -24.62
N SER A 172 -28.70 -21.26 -24.02
CA SER A 172 -29.96 -21.99 -23.87
C SER A 172 -31.16 -21.10 -24.14
N LEU A 173 -32.26 -21.71 -24.61
CA LEU A 173 -33.50 -21.01 -24.89
C LEU A 173 -34.26 -20.77 -23.58
N GLU A 174 -34.70 -19.53 -23.36
CA GLU A 174 -35.55 -19.16 -22.22
C GLU A 174 -37.02 -19.10 -22.63
N GLU A 175 -37.92 -19.16 -21.65
CA GLU A 175 -39.35 -19.00 -21.90
C GLU A 175 -39.66 -17.62 -22.51
N PRO A 176 -40.39 -17.54 -23.64
CA PRO A 176 -40.71 -16.26 -24.26
C PRO A 176 -41.47 -15.31 -23.34
N ARG A 177 -41.16 -14.02 -23.44
CA ARG A 177 -41.90 -12.95 -22.73
C ARG A 177 -42.92 -12.30 -23.65
N THR A 178 -44.06 -11.90 -23.08
CA THR A 178 -45.11 -11.13 -23.77
C THR A 178 -45.12 -9.65 -23.39
N LYS A 179 -44.16 -9.24 -22.53
CA LYS A 179 -43.96 -7.87 -22.09
C LYS A 179 -42.48 -7.49 -22.07
N ASN A 180 -42.20 -6.26 -22.50
CA ASN A 180 -40.88 -5.63 -22.39
C ASN A 180 -40.61 -5.12 -20.96
N PHE A 181 -39.45 -4.53 -20.74
CA PHE A 181 -39.01 -3.92 -19.47
C PHE A 181 -39.99 -2.86 -18.98
N ALA A 182 -40.54 -2.04 -19.89
CA ALA A 182 -41.54 -1.01 -19.57
C ALA A 182 -42.96 -1.58 -19.30
N GLY A 183 -43.14 -2.91 -19.38
CA GLY A 183 -44.42 -3.58 -19.17
C GLY A 183 -45.38 -3.53 -20.36
N GLU A 184 -44.92 -3.00 -21.51
CA GLU A 184 -45.68 -2.90 -22.75
C GLU A 184 -45.71 -4.26 -23.47
N SER A 185 -46.76 -4.52 -24.25
CA SER A 185 -46.89 -5.78 -24.98
C SER A 185 -45.80 -5.92 -26.05
N ALA A 186 -44.98 -6.95 -25.93
CA ALA A 186 -43.89 -7.27 -26.85
C ALA A 186 -43.64 -8.78 -26.82
N LEU A 187 -43.49 -9.42 -27.98
CA LEU A 187 -43.20 -10.85 -28.05
C LEU A 187 -41.68 -11.04 -28.18
N LEU A 188 -41.04 -11.45 -27.08
CA LEU A 188 -39.60 -11.53 -26.96
C LEU A 188 -39.14 -12.98 -26.77
N ASP A 189 -38.17 -13.41 -27.58
CA ASP A 189 -37.51 -14.70 -27.47
C ASP A 189 -36.22 -14.56 -26.66
N GLY A 190 -36.09 -15.34 -25.59
CA GLY A 190 -34.97 -15.25 -24.66
C GLY A 190 -33.86 -16.24 -24.94
N VAL A 191 -32.61 -15.80 -24.80
CA VAL A 191 -31.41 -16.63 -24.86
C VAL A 191 -30.58 -16.36 -23.61
N ARG A 192 -30.38 -17.38 -22.78
CA ARG A 192 -29.39 -17.34 -21.70
C ARG A 192 -28.01 -17.56 -22.30
N TRP A 193 -27.05 -16.77 -21.87
CA TRP A 193 -25.68 -16.73 -22.33
C TRP A 193 -24.73 -16.92 -21.16
N LYS A 194 -23.91 -17.96 -21.23
CA LYS A 194 -22.95 -18.32 -20.20
C LYS A 194 -21.55 -18.42 -20.80
N SER A 195 -20.63 -17.60 -20.29
CA SER A 195 -19.22 -17.68 -20.66
C SER A 195 -18.54 -18.85 -19.95
N ALA A 196 -17.47 -19.39 -20.55
CA ALA A 196 -16.58 -20.35 -19.89
C ALA A 196 -15.89 -19.76 -18.66
N SER A 197 -15.68 -18.45 -18.63
CA SER A 197 -15.06 -17.77 -17.50
C SER A 197 -16.09 -17.48 -16.40
N PRO A 198 -15.87 -17.94 -15.16
CA PRO A 198 -16.72 -17.57 -14.02
C PRO A 198 -16.60 -16.09 -13.63
N ALA A 199 -15.64 -15.36 -14.19
CA ALA A 199 -15.50 -13.91 -13.99
C ALA A 199 -16.53 -13.09 -14.77
N VAL A 200 -17.20 -13.70 -15.75
CA VAL A 200 -18.22 -13.05 -16.56
C VAL A 200 -19.57 -13.54 -16.08
N PRO A 201 -20.45 -12.64 -15.60
CA PRO A 201 -21.75 -13.04 -15.11
C PRO A 201 -22.59 -13.63 -16.24
N GLU A 202 -23.43 -14.60 -15.89
CA GLU A 202 -24.45 -15.10 -16.81
C GLU A 202 -25.41 -13.96 -17.17
N LYS A 203 -25.83 -13.91 -18.44
CA LYS A 203 -26.78 -12.90 -18.91
C LYS A 203 -27.90 -13.51 -19.71
N THR A 204 -29.05 -12.86 -19.71
CA THR A 204 -30.19 -13.25 -20.54
C THR A 204 -30.47 -12.16 -21.56
N MET A 205 -30.52 -12.53 -22.83
CA MET A 205 -30.73 -11.63 -23.97
C MET A 205 -32.12 -11.87 -24.55
N TRP A 206 -32.90 -10.83 -24.77
CA TRP A 206 -34.28 -10.87 -25.25
C TRP A 206 -34.38 -10.22 -26.63
N PHE A 207 -34.78 -11.01 -27.62
CA PHE A 207 -34.88 -10.61 -29.02
C PHE A 207 -36.34 -10.44 -29.41
N ASP A 208 -36.68 -9.34 -30.07
CA ASP A 208 -38.02 -9.13 -30.61
C ASP A 208 -38.30 -10.15 -31.71
N ARG A 209 -39.40 -10.91 -31.59
CA ARG A 209 -39.70 -12.01 -32.51
C ARG A 209 -39.98 -11.51 -33.93
N GLY A 210 -40.65 -10.36 -34.06
CA GLY A 210 -41.06 -9.81 -35.35
C GLY A 210 -39.90 -9.26 -36.18
N THR A 211 -39.01 -8.50 -35.53
CA THR A 211 -37.86 -7.85 -36.17
C THR A 211 -36.58 -8.68 -36.11
N GLY A 212 -36.50 -9.64 -35.18
CA GLY A 212 -35.30 -10.40 -34.89
C GLY A 212 -34.23 -9.63 -34.10
N LEU A 213 -34.43 -8.34 -33.82
CA LEU A 213 -33.44 -7.48 -33.17
C LEU A 213 -33.36 -7.71 -31.67
N LEU A 214 -32.15 -7.64 -31.11
CA LEU A 214 -31.93 -7.63 -29.67
C LEU A 214 -32.59 -6.38 -29.06
N LYS A 215 -33.44 -6.58 -28.05
CA LYS A 215 -34.16 -5.50 -27.36
C LYS A 215 -33.69 -5.28 -25.93
N GLU A 216 -33.40 -6.35 -25.19
CA GLU A 216 -33.05 -6.26 -23.78
C GLU A 216 -31.96 -7.26 -23.43
N GLU A 217 -31.04 -6.89 -22.55
CA GLU A 217 -30.18 -7.81 -21.81
C GLU A 217 -30.41 -7.62 -20.33
N LEU A 218 -30.35 -8.72 -19.58
CA LEU A 218 -30.40 -8.73 -18.12
C LEU A 218 -29.20 -9.48 -17.58
N VAL A 219 -28.44 -8.83 -16.71
CA VAL A 219 -27.45 -9.43 -15.83
C VAL A 219 -27.98 -9.34 -14.41
N GLU A 220 -27.95 -10.44 -13.65
CA GLU A 220 -28.37 -10.47 -12.25
C GLU A 220 -27.24 -11.02 -11.40
N GLU A 221 -26.73 -10.19 -10.49
CA GLU A 221 -25.64 -10.55 -9.59
C GLU A 221 -26.13 -10.51 -8.13
N PRO A 222 -26.01 -11.61 -7.38
CA PRO A 222 -26.38 -11.62 -5.97
C PRO A 222 -25.43 -10.72 -5.17
N THR A 223 -25.99 -9.89 -4.29
CA THR A 223 -25.22 -9.08 -3.35
C THR A 223 -25.14 -9.78 -1.99
N GLY A 224 -24.07 -9.52 -1.23
CA GLY A 224 -23.78 -10.22 0.03
C GLY A 224 -24.78 -9.99 1.16
N ASP A 225 -25.72 -9.07 0.99
CA ASP A 225 -26.80 -8.67 1.90
C ASP A 225 -28.16 -9.32 1.55
N GLY A 226 -28.21 -10.23 0.58
CA GLY A 226 -29.43 -10.92 0.17
C GLY A 226 -30.29 -10.14 -0.83
N LEU A 227 -29.82 -9.00 -1.32
CA LEU A 227 -30.36 -8.34 -2.50
C LEU A 227 -29.68 -8.90 -3.77
N SER A 228 -30.07 -8.39 -4.94
CA SER A 228 -29.39 -8.69 -6.20
C SER A 228 -29.34 -7.43 -7.05
N LEU A 229 -28.16 -7.12 -7.57
CA LEU A 229 -27.96 -6.06 -8.56
C LEU A 229 -28.48 -6.58 -9.89
N LYS A 230 -29.48 -5.90 -10.45
CA LYS A 230 -29.99 -6.19 -11.79
C LYS A 230 -29.55 -5.10 -12.74
N GLN A 231 -28.88 -5.49 -13.82
CA GLN A 231 -28.48 -4.56 -14.87
C GLN A 231 -29.21 -4.89 -16.16
N TRP A 232 -30.06 -3.95 -16.58
CA TRP A 232 -30.78 -4.01 -17.83
C TRP A 232 -30.07 -3.18 -18.90
N VAL A 233 -29.82 -3.76 -20.07
CA VAL A 233 -29.35 -3.04 -21.26
C VAL A 233 -30.47 -3.03 -22.29
N LEU A 234 -31.02 -1.87 -22.61
CA LEU A 234 -32.16 -1.70 -23.52
C LEU A 234 -31.69 -1.10 -24.84
N TYR A 235 -32.07 -1.73 -25.95
CA TYR A 235 -31.69 -1.33 -27.31
C TYR A 235 -32.89 -0.72 -28.04
N ASN A 236 -32.95 0.61 -28.06
CA ASN A 236 -34.16 1.34 -28.46
C ASN A 236 -34.18 1.70 -29.95
N ASP A 237 -33.04 2.12 -30.50
CA ASP A 237 -32.91 2.59 -31.88
C ASP A 237 -31.82 1.81 -32.62
N TYR A 238 -32.11 1.36 -33.84
CA TYR A 238 -31.15 0.68 -34.74
C TYR A 238 -31.13 1.40 -36.08
N ARG A 239 -29.93 1.66 -36.61
CA ARG A 239 -29.76 2.29 -37.92
C ARG A 239 -28.72 1.56 -38.75
N GLU A 240 -28.88 1.67 -40.06
CA GLU A 240 -27.96 1.06 -41.02
C GLU A 240 -26.66 1.87 -41.12
N VAL A 241 -25.53 1.18 -40.99
CA VAL A 241 -24.17 1.70 -41.16
C VAL A 241 -23.37 0.66 -41.95
N ASP A 242 -22.85 1.04 -43.12
CA ASP A 242 -22.12 0.14 -44.03
C ASP A 242 -22.84 -1.19 -44.34
N GLY A 243 -24.18 -1.14 -44.43
CA GLY A 243 -25.02 -2.30 -44.77
C GLY A 243 -25.35 -3.25 -43.62
N VAL A 244 -25.04 -2.87 -42.37
CA VAL A 244 -25.48 -3.59 -41.15
C VAL A 244 -26.25 -2.67 -40.20
N LEU A 245 -27.17 -3.21 -39.42
CA LEU A 245 -27.86 -2.47 -38.37
C LEU A 245 -27.01 -2.40 -37.10
N VAL A 246 -26.87 -1.19 -36.54
CA VAL A 246 -26.17 -0.93 -35.29
C VAL A 246 -27.07 -0.12 -34.37
N ALA A 247 -27.07 -0.47 -33.07
CA ALA A 247 -27.81 0.27 -32.06
C ALA A 247 -27.28 1.71 -31.93
N HIS A 248 -28.17 2.69 -32.03
CA HIS A 248 -27.87 4.11 -31.89
C HIS A 248 -28.38 4.71 -30.59
N GLU A 249 -29.29 4.02 -29.89
CA GLU A 249 -29.71 4.38 -28.55
C GLU A 249 -29.69 3.15 -27.66
N ILE A 250 -28.89 3.22 -26.59
CA ILE A 250 -28.77 2.18 -25.58
C ILE A 250 -29.05 2.82 -24.21
N ARG A 251 -29.91 2.18 -23.41
CA ARG A 251 -30.14 2.57 -22.00
C ARG A 251 -29.61 1.47 -21.10
N LEU A 252 -28.79 1.84 -20.12
CA LEU A 252 -28.34 0.96 -19.05
C LEU A 252 -29.10 1.34 -17.78
N VAL A 253 -29.89 0.43 -17.22
CA VAL A 253 -30.62 0.63 -15.96
C VAL A 253 -30.08 -0.35 -14.93
N SER A 254 -29.50 0.16 -13.85
CA SER A 254 -29.00 -0.64 -12.73
C SER A 254 -29.95 -0.52 -11.54
N GLU A 255 -30.51 -1.64 -11.08
CA GLU A 255 -31.47 -1.70 -9.97
C GLU A 255 -30.86 -2.46 -8.78
N LEU A 256 -30.96 -1.88 -7.58
CA LEU A 256 -30.57 -2.53 -6.32
C LEU A 256 -31.63 -2.24 -5.25
N GLY A 257 -32.47 -3.24 -4.96
CA GLY A 257 -33.62 -3.04 -4.08
C GLY A 257 -34.62 -2.08 -4.72
N GLU A 258 -34.92 -0.97 -4.04
CA GLU A 258 -35.83 0.08 -4.55
C GLU A 258 -35.08 1.19 -5.32
N ARG A 259 -33.74 1.15 -5.35
CA ARG A 259 -32.92 2.15 -6.04
C ARG A 259 -32.71 1.78 -7.50
N ALA A 260 -32.73 2.79 -8.38
CA ALA A 260 -32.42 2.61 -9.79
C ALA A 260 -31.58 3.77 -10.35
N GLN A 261 -30.54 3.43 -11.11
CA GLN A 261 -29.70 4.38 -11.83
C GLN A 261 -29.77 4.11 -13.34
N GLU A 262 -30.15 5.11 -14.11
CA GLU A 262 -30.20 5.03 -15.57
C GLU A 262 -29.07 5.82 -16.24
N VAL A 263 -28.46 5.23 -17.27
CA VAL A 263 -27.50 5.87 -18.18
C VAL A 263 -27.96 5.68 -19.62
N VAL A 264 -28.11 6.78 -20.37
CA VAL A 264 -28.52 6.77 -21.78
C VAL A 264 -27.32 7.09 -22.66
N PHE A 265 -27.04 6.23 -23.63
CA PHE A 265 -26.05 6.43 -24.68
C PHE A 265 -26.76 6.69 -26.01
N THR A 266 -26.51 7.85 -26.61
CA THR A 266 -27.02 8.21 -27.94
C THR A 266 -25.85 8.37 -28.90
N ALA A 267 -25.69 7.40 -29.80
CA ALA A 267 -24.63 7.40 -30.82
C ALA A 267 -24.75 8.65 -31.70
N GLN A 268 -23.67 9.42 -31.75
CA GLN A 268 -23.49 10.56 -32.64
C GLN A 268 -22.81 10.12 -33.95
N LYS A 269 -21.92 9.12 -33.86
CA LYS A 269 -21.20 8.57 -35.00
C LYS A 269 -20.89 7.09 -34.78
N VAL A 270 -21.10 6.31 -35.81
CA VAL A 270 -20.70 4.90 -35.90
C VAL A 270 -19.99 4.72 -37.23
N ASP A 271 -18.81 4.10 -37.22
CA ASP A 271 -18.10 3.74 -38.45
C ASP A 271 -17.22 2.49 -38.25
N HIS A 272 -16.82 1.88 -39.38
CA HIS A 272 -15.98 0.70 -39.43
C HIS A 272 -14.58 0.99 -40.01
N ALA A 273 -14.15 2.27 -39.95
CA ALA A 273 -12.86 2.69 -40.47
C ALA A 273 -11.70 2.09 -39.69
N LYS A 274 -10.50 2.08 -40.31
CA LYS A 274 -9.28 1.58 -39.67
C LYS A 274 -8.99 2.30 -38.37
N ILE A 275 -8.93 1.54 -37.28
CA ILE A 275 -8.52 2.02 -35.96
C ILE A 275 -7.00 1.96 -35.86
N ASP A 276 -6.39 2.99 -35.29
CA ASP A 276 -4.96 2.98 -34.97
C ASP A 276 -4.70 1.94 -33.86
N PRO A 277 -3.91 0.88 -34.10
CA PRO A 277 -3.67 -0.14 -33.08
C PRO A 277 -3.09 0.40 -31.76
N ALA A 278 -2.40 1.54 -31.80
CA ALA A 278 -1.80 2.16 -30.62
C ALA A 278 -2.81 2.56 -29.53
N VAL A 279 -4.09 2.76 -29.89
CA VAL A 279 -5.14 3.13 -28.90
C VAL A 279 -5.46 1.99 -27.92
N PHE A 280 -5.13 0.75 -28.28
CA PHE A 280 -5.38 -0.43 -27.44
C PHE A 280 -4.22 -0.71 -26.47
N GLU A 281 -3.03 -0.20 -26.78
CA GLU A 281 -1.81 -0.43 -26.00
C GLU A 281 -1.92 0.21 -24.61
N ILE A 282 -1.21 -0.38 -23.63
CA ILE A 282 -1.13 0.17 -22.28
C ILE A 282 -0.53 1.59 -22.36
N PRO A 283 -1.20 2.63 -21.85
CA PRO A 283 -0.72 3.99 -21.97
C PRO A 283 0.58 4.21 -21.19
N GLU A 284 1.52 4.95 -21.77
CA GLU A 284 2.69 5.42 -21.05
C GLU A 284 2.30 6.56 -20.09
N LEU A 285 2.58 6.39 -18.79
CA LEU A 285 2.39 7.45 -17.82
C LEU A 285 3.39 8.59 -18.08
N PRO A 286 2.94 9.86 -18.03
CA PRO A 286 3.83 10.99 -18.25
C PRO A 286 4.94 10.99 -17.20
N LYS A 287 6.17 11.32 -17.63
CA LYS A 287 7.27 11.50 -16.68
C LYS A 287 6.91 12.61 -15.68
N PRO A 288 6.89 12.31 -14.38
CA PRO A 288 6.56 13.28 -13.37
C PRO A 288 7.65 14.36 -13.31
N THR A 289 7.26 15.56 -12.89
CA THR A 289 8.17 16.68 -12.65
C THR A 289 8.39 16.83 -11.14
N PRO A 290 9.57 17.31 -10.71
CA PRO A 290 9.83 17.56 -9.29
C PRO A 290 8.77 18.52 -8.71
N LYS A 291 8.13 18.10 -7.62
CA LYS A 291 7.23 18.97 -6.85
C LYS A 291 8.03 19.85 -5.89
N PRO A 292 7.57 21.07 -5.57
CA PRO A 292 8.21 21.93 -4.58
C PRO A 292 8.29 21.29 -3.19
N ASP A 293 9.31 21.66 -2.42
CA ASP A 293 9.43 21.30 -1.01
C ASP A 293 8.97 22.46 -0.13
N GLU A 294 7.73 22.38 0.38
CA GLU A 294 7.14 23.42 1.25
C GLU A 294 7.98 23.68 2.51
N ILE A 295 8.69 22.67 3.03
CA ILE A 295 9.53 22.82 4.23
C ILE A 295 10.77 23.63 3.89
N LEU A 296 11.44 23.32 2.77
CA LEU A 296 12.62 24.06 2.34
C LEU A 296 12.28 25.48 1.86
N GLU A 297 11.11 25.68 1.26
CA GLU A 297 10.60 27.03 0.95
C GLU A 297 10.37 27.85 2.22
N SER A 298 9.74 27.27 3.25
CA SER A 298 9.55 27.92 4.55
C SER A 298 10.88 28.21 5.26
N LEU A 299 11.83 27.28 5.16
CA LEU A 299 13.19 27.46 5.68
C LEU A 299 13.90 28.63 5.01
N ALA A 300 13.84 28.75 3.69
CA ALA A 300 14.40 29.88 2.95
C ALA A 300 13.80 31.23 3.39
N LEU A 301 12.49 31.29 3.60
CA LEU A 301 11.80 32.50 4.06
C LEU A 301 12.24 32.92 5.47
N THR A 302 12.31 31.97 6.41
CA THR A 302 12.73 32.26 7.79
C THR A 302 14.22 32.58 7.88
N LYS A 303 15.06 31.96 7.05
CA LYS A 303 16.47 32.31 6.90
C LYS A 303 16.64 33.77 6.46
N ALA A 304 15.91 34.20 5.43
CA ALA A 304 15.98 35.58 4.95
C ALA A 304 15.55 36.61 6.02
N ALA A 305 14.54 36.28 6.83
CA ALA A 305 14.13 37.11 7.96
C ALA A 305 15.22 37.19 9.04
N TYR A 306 15.79 36.05 9.43
CA TYR A 306 16.91 35.98 10.38
C TYR A 306 18.14 36.77 9.90
N GLU A 307 18.51 36.65 8.62
CA GLU A 307 19.67 37.39 8.06
C GLU A 307 19.44 38.91 8.06
N LYS A 308 18.19 39.35 7.86
CA LYS A 308 17.81 40.76 7.96
C LYS A 308 17.85 41.27 9.40
N ASN A 309 17.39 40.47 10.36
CA ASN A 309 17.28 40.85 11.77
C ASN A 309 17.90 39.79 12.71
N PRO A 310 19.22 39.57 12.71
CA PRO A 310 19.85 38.46 13.44
C PRO A 310 19.86 38.62 14.97
N ARG A 311 19.31 39.73 15.49
CA ARG A 311 19.15 40.01 16.92
C ARG A 311 17.68 40.06 17.35
N GLU A 312 16.74 39.89 16.41
CA GLU A 312 15.32 39.80 16.71
C GLU A 312 15.00 38.37 17.16
N LEU A 313 14.57 38.22 18.41
CA LEU A 313 14.42 36.89 19.02
C LEU A 313 13.43 36.03 18.23
N THR A 314 12.32 36.60 17.75
CA THR A 314 11.30 35.88 16.99
C THR A 314 11.83 35.33 15.68
N ASP A 315 12.67 36.09 14.98
CA ASP A 315 13.24 35.67 13.68
C ASP A 315 14.27 34.56 13.88
N VAL A 316 15.10 34.67 14.93
CA VAL A 316 16.08 33.64 15.30
C VAL A 316 15.40 32.32 15.70
N VAL A 317 14.38 32.38 16.57
CA VAL A 317 13.62 31.19 16.99
C VAL A 317 12.85 30.57 15.82
N SER A 318 12.22 31.39 14.98
CA SER A 318 11.50 30.92 13.78
C SER A 318 12.43 30.18 12.83
N TYR A 319 13.66 30.68 12.61
CA TYR A 319 14.64 30.00 11.78
C TYR A 319 15.12 28.68 12.40
N ALA A 320 15.40 28.65 13.71
CA ALA A 320 15.73 27.40 14.42
C ALA A 320 14.61 26.34 14.30
N ARG A 321 13.34 26.77 14.41
CA ARG A 321 12.17 25.89 14.26
C ARG A 321 12.10 25.29 12.85
N GLN A 322 12.33 26.08 11.80
CA GLN A 322 12.28 25.54 10.44
C GLN A 322 13.47 24.64 10.12
N LEU A 323 14.66 24.93 10.65
CA LEU A 323 15.80 24.00 10.57
C LEU A 323 15.46 22.67 11.25
N TRP A 324 14.83 22.72 12.43
CA TRP A 324 14.34 21.52 13.12
C TRP A 324 13.31 20.76 12.27
N ALA A 325 12.32 21.44 11.72
CA ALA A 325 11.30 20.83 10.87
C ALA A 325 11.90 20.17 9.60
N ALA A 326 12.94 20.77 9.04
CA ALA A 326 13.71 20.25 7.91
C ALA A 326 14.68 19.12 8.28
N ALA A 327 14.80 18.76 9.57
CA ALA A 327 15.78 17.82 10.10
C ALA A 327 17.26 18.27 9.96
N HIS A 328 17.51 19.57 9.86
CA HIS A 328 18.85 20.18 9.90
C HIS A 328 19.26 20.40 11.36
N PHE A 329 19.46 19.31 12.11
CA PHE A 329 19.50 19.33 13.58
C PHE A 329 20.68 20.10 14.17
N GLU A 330 21.88 20.00 13.60
CA GLU A 330 23.07 20.70 14.06
C GLU A 330 22.92 22.21 13.90
N ASP A 331 22.43 22.65 12.73
CA ASP A 331 22.16 24.06 12.46
C ASP A 331 21.05 24.58 13.37
N ALA A 332 19.97 23.81 13.57
CA ALA A 332 18.90 24.16 14.50
C ALA A 332 19.44 24.36 15.93
N ALA A 333 20.34 23.49 16.39
CA ALA A 333 20.97 23.61 17.70
C ALA A 333 21.87 24.84 17.82
N GLU A 334 22.62 25.20 16.76
CA GLU A 334 23.45 26.40 16.75
C GLU A 334 22.59 27.68 16.77
N ILE A 335 21.54 27.77 15.97
CA ILE A 335 20.63 28.92 15.99
C ILE A 335 19.87 28.99 17.33
N ALA A 336 19.46 27.86 17.90
CA ALA A 336 18.86 27.82 19.23
C ALA A 336 19.83 28.36 20.31
N LYS A 337 21.12 28.00 20.27
CA LYS A 337 22.13 28.59 21.17
C LYS A 337 22.24 30.11 20.99
N GLN A 338 22.04 30.64 19.78
CA GLN A 338 22.01 32.09 19.54
C GLN A 338 20.77 32.73 20.15
N ALA A 339 19.59 32.16 19.98
CA ALA A 339 18.36 32.61 20.65
C ALA A 339 18.56 32.67 22.17
N LEU A 340 19.22 31.66 22.76
CA LEU A 340 19.51 31.60 24.20
C LEU A 340 20.52 32.65 24.70
N LYS A 341 21.28 33.30 23.80
CA LYS A 341 22.10 34.46 24.13
C LYS A 341 21.27 35.74 24.21
N LEU A 342 20.17 35.82 23.45
CA LEU A 342 19.22 36.94 23.46
C LEU A 342 18.25 36.81 24.65
N ASP A 343 17.68 35.62 24.84
CA ASP A 343 16.85 35.28 25.99
C ASP A 343 17.19 33.89 26.53
N LYS A 344 17.73 33.84 27.76
CA LYS A 344 18.17 32.61 28.41
C LYS A 344 17.03 31.66 28.81
N GLN A 345 15.79 32.17 28.85
CA GLN A 345 14.58 31.43 29.22
C GLN A 345 13.67 31.15 28.02
N GLU A 346 14.11 31.40 26.79
CA GLU A 346 13.31 31.07 25.61
C GLU A 346 13.09 29.55 25.55
N SER A 347 11.84 29.14 25.78
CA SER A 347 11.45 27.76 26.03
C SER A 347 11.61 26.86 24.80
N GLU A 348 11.41 27.40 23.60
CA GLU A 348 11.48 26.62 22.37
C GLU A 348 12.92 26.35 21.93
N ALA A 349 13.80 27.33 22.06
CA ALA A 349 15.23 27.18 21.83
C ALA A 349 15.85 26.23 22.86
N LEU A 350 15.39 26.27 24.13
CA LEU A 350 15.76 25.26 25.12
C LEU A 350 15.29 23.86 24.70
N TRP A 351 14.08 23.73 24.18
CA TRP A 351 13.54 22.47 23.68
C TRP A 351 14.35 21.93 22.48
N ILE A 352 14.52 22.73 21.42
CA ILE A 352 15.28 22.38 20.20
C ILE A 352 16.70 21.94 20.58
N LEU A 353 17.39 22.73 21.41
CA LEU A 353 18.74 22.38 21.85
C LEU A 353 18.78 21.07 22.65
N ALA A 354 17.85 20.88 23.59
CA ALA A 354 17.78 19.64 24.36
C ALA A 354 17.50 18.43 23.45
N ARG A 355 16.59 18.56 22.49
CA ARG A 355 16.25 17.47 21.55
C ARG A 355 17.40 17.13 20.62
N ALA A 356 18.07 18.11 20.03
CA ALA A 356 19.26 17.89 19.22
C ALA A 356 20.37 17.18 20.02
N GLN A 357 20.55 17.54 21.30
CA GLN A 357 21.50 16.86 22.19
C GLN A 357 21.11 15.41 22.47
N VAL A 358 19.82 15.09 22.65
CA VAL A 358 19.36 13.70 22.79
C VAL A 358 19.63 12.93 21.49
N LEU A 359 19.22 13.45 20.34
CA LEU A 359 19.43 12.81 19.04
C LEU A 359 20.91 12.50 18.77
N ALA A 360 21.80 13.41 19.15
CA ALA A 360 23.26 13.28 19.02
C ALA A 360 23.93 12.43 20.13
N GLY A 361 23.17 11.84 21.06
CA GLY A 361 23.73 11.05 22.17
C GLY A 361 24.44 11.85 23.28
N GLN A 362 24.25 13.17 23.34
CA GLN A 362 24.86 14.07 24.32
C GLN A 362 24.06 14.11 25.63
N TRP A 363 23.84 12.94 26.24
CA TRP A 363 22.90 12.73 27.35
C TRP A 363 23.10 13.66 28.55
N LYS A 364 24.35 13.93 28.93
CA LYS A 364 24.68 14.77 30.08
C LYS A 364 24.28 16.21 29.86
N ASP A 365 24.48 16.72 28.65
CA ASP A 365 24.14 18.10 28.32
C ASP A 365 22.65 18.25 28.03
N ALA A 366 22.03 17.26 27.38
CA ALA A 366 20.58 17.16 27.23
C ALA A 366 19.85 17.27 28.58
N LYS A 367 20.26 16.51 29.61
CA LYS A 367 19.65 16.59 30.96
C LYS A 367 19.75 18.01 31.55
N LYS A 368 20.91 18.66 31.46
CA LYS A 368 21.09 20.03 31.95
C LYS A 368 20.20 21.02 31.19
N THR A 369 20.07 20.87 29.88
CA THR A 369 19.21 21.73 29.05
C THR A 369 17.73 21.50 29.36
N LEU A 370 17.30 20.25 29.55
CA LEU A 370 15.94 19.91 29.99
C LEU A 370 15.61 20.50 31.37
N ASP A 371 16.54 20.48 32.32
CA ASP A 371 16.33 21.12 33.63
C ASP A 371 16.14 22.64 33.51
N ARG A 372 16.83 23.27 32.54
CA ARG A 372 16.61 24.68 32.22
C ARG A 372 15.25 24.89 31.53
N ALA A 373 14.88 24.03 30.59
CA ALA A 373 13.60 24.08 29.88
C ALA A 373 12.41 23.94 30.85
N SER A 374 12.51 23.02 31.80
CA SER A 374 11.52 22.85 32.88
C SER A 374 11.36 24.14 33.71
N LYS A 375 12.48 24.78 34.10
CA LYS A 375 12.45 26.07 34.82
C LYS A 375 11.91 27.23 33.98
N ALA A 376 12.02 27.14 32.66
CA ALA A 376 11.46 28.10 31.71
C ALA A 376 9.97 27.86 31.39
N GLY A 377 9.33 26.88 32.05
CA GLY A 377 7.90 26.62 31.89
C GLY A 377 7.54 25.70 30.72
N LEU A 378 8.51 24.96 30.15
CA LEU A 378 8.17 23.91 29.19
C LEU A 378 7.33 22.84 29.88
N ARG A 379 6.33 22.32 29.15
CA ARG A 379 5.36 21.34 29.66
C ARG A 379 6.06 20.12 30.31
N PRO A 380 5.71 19.77 31.55
CA PRO A 380 6.34 18.66 32.28
C PRO A 380 6.31 17.33 31.52
N GLU A 381 5.23 17.05 30.80
CA GLU A 381 5.05 15.79 30.08
C GLU A 381 6.07 15.66 28.93
N LEU A 382 6.41 16.77 28.26
CA LEU A 382 7.45 16.78 27.24
C LEU A 382 8.82 16.51 27.86
N ILE A 383 9.13 17.14 29.01
CA ILE A 383 10.38 16.91 29.73
C ILE A 383 10.49 15.45 30.18
N ALA A 384 9.43 14.90 30.75
CA ALA A 384 9.34 13.53 31.23
C ALA A 384 9.55 12.52 30.09
N ALA A 385 8.91 12.72 28.93
CA ALA A 385 9.13 11.88 27.75
C ALA A 385 10.62 11.86 27.34
N GLN A 386 11.29 13.02 27.35
CA GLN A 386 12.71 13.07 27.00
C GLN A 386 13.62 12.43 28.04
N ARG A 387 13.27 12.54 29.32
CA ARG A 387 13.96 11.84 30.40
C ARG A 387 13.81 10.32 30.27
N ALA A 388 12.64 9.82 29.88
CA ALA A 388 12.42 8.41 29.61
C ALA A 388 13.34 7.89 28.49
N TRP A 389 13.48 8.63 27.38
CA TRP A 389 14.39 8.24 26.29
C TRP A 389 15.85 8.24 26.73
N ILE A 390 16.30 9.29 27.43
CA ILE A 390 17.66 9.34 27.95
C ILE A 390 17.91 8.17 28.92
N ALA A 391 16.96 7.85 29.81
CA ALA A 391 17.07 6.72 30.72
C ALA A 391 17.13 5.38 29.97
N SER A 392 16.36 5.24 28.90
CA SER A 392 16.33 4.04 28.05
C SER A 392 17.68 3.76 27.41
N HIS A 393 18.29 4.77 26.77
CA HIS A 393 19.64 4.69 26.19
C HIS A 393 20.75 4.50 27.24
N ASN A 394 20.53 4.96 28.49
CA ASN A 394 21.44 4.69 29.61
C ASN A 394 21.12 3.36 30.33
N ARG A 395 20.14 2.59 29.83
CA ARG A 395 19.77 1.27 30.35
C ARG A 395 19.29 1.30 31.81
N ASP A 396 18.73 2.43 32.22
CA ASP A 396 18.15 2.66 33.54
C ASP A 396 16.62 2.49 33.47
N PHE A 397 16.17 1.23 33.40
CA PHE A 397 14.76 0.91 33.16
C PHE A 397 13.84 1.36 34.31
N ALA A 398 14.35 1.44 35.54
CA ALA A 398 13.59 2.02 36.66
C ALA A 398 13.29 3.49 36.38
N ALA A 399 14.30 4.27 36.00
CA ALA A 399 14.10 5.68 35.64
C ALA A 399 13.26 5.87 34.36
N VAL A 400 13.27 4.90 33.42
CA VAL A 400 12.34 4.91 32.29
C VAL A 400 10.90 4.81 32.76
N ALA A 401 10.60 3.85 33.63
CA ALA A 401 9.25 3.66 34.15
C ALA A 401 8.74 4.89 34.91
N ASP A 402 9.57 5.44 35.80
CA ASP A 402 9.22 6.63 36.59
C ASP A 402 8.93 7.83 35.67
N ALA A 403 9.77 8.05 34.66
CA ALA A 403 9.58 9.14 33.70
C ALA A 403 8.34 8.92 32.81
N LEU A 404 8.01 7.68 32.44
CA LEU A 404 6.79 7.39 31.67
C LEU A 404 5.52 7.63 32.49
N ASP A 405 5.52 7.36 33.80
CA ASP A 405 4.37 7.68 34.65
C ASP A 405 4.07 9.18 34.69
N GLU A 406 5.11 10.01 34.69
CA GLU A 406 4.97 11.47 34.63
C GLU A 406 4.38 11.98 33.30
N THR A 407 4.35 11.15 32.26
CA THR A 407 3.72 11.52 30.96
C THR A 407 2.22 11.24 30.92
N GLY A 408 1.66 10.56 31.93
CA GLY A 408 0.22 10.30 32.09
C GLY A 408 -0.20 8.83 31.90
N ASP A 409 -1.43 8.53 32.34
CA ASP A 409 -1.97 7.15 32.45
C ASP A 409 -1.94 6.33 31.15
N ALA A 410 -1.99 6.99 30.00
CA ALA A 410 -1.91 6.31 28.69
C ALA A 410 -0.59 5.53 28.50
N ASN A 411 0.48 5.90 29.21
CA ASN A 411 1.78 5.23 29.16
C ASN A 411 2.01 4.25 30.31
N ALA A 412 1.04 4.05 31.21
CA ALA A 412 1.18 3.17 32.38
C ALA A 412 1.51 1.71 31.99
N VAL A 413 0.97 1.22 30.88
CA VAL A 413 1.26 -0.12 30.33
C VAL A 413 2.71 -0.22 29.87
N ILE A 414 3.20 0.80 29.15
CA ILE A 414 4.59 0.87 28.70
C ILE A 414 5.53 1.03 29.90
N ALA A 415 5.17 1.81 30.91
CA ALA A 415 5.94 1.94 32.14
C ALA A 415 6.01 0.61 32.91
N ALA A 416 4.91 -0.15 32.97
CA ALA A 416 4.85 -1.47 33.61
C ALA A 416 5.82 -2.47 32.99
N ARG A 417 6.02 -2.42 31.66
CA ARG A 417 7.05 -3.20 30.96
C ARG A 417 8.42 -2.99 31.58
N TYR A 418 8.87 -1.75 31.72
CA TYR A 418 10.19 -1.44 32.27
C TYR A 418 10.30 -1.78 33.76
N ARG A 419 9.22 -1.61 34.56
CA ARG A 419 9.21 -2.03 35.98
C ARG A 419 9.32 -3.54 36.18
N SER A 420 8.81 -4.32 35.22
CA SER A 420 8.83 -5.79 35.30
C SER A 420 10.21 -6.42 35.05
N PHE A 421 11.16 -5.60 34.57
CA PHE A 421 12.51 -6.04 34.28
C PHE A 421 13.31 -6.27 35.57
N ALA A 422 14.05 -7.38 35.65
CA ALA A 422 14.83 -7.73 36.83
C ALA A 422 16.34 -7.58 36.59
N GLY A 423 17.01 -6.84 37.47
CA GLY A 423 18.47 -6.65 37.42
C GLY A 423 18.89 -5.51 36.49
N LYS A 424 20.20 -5.41 36.21
CA LYS A 424 20.74 -4.43 35.27
C LYS A 424 20.75 -5.01 33.86
N PRO A 425 20.05 -4.39 32.89
CA PRO A 425 19.95 -4.94 31.54
C PRO A 425 21.29 -4.87 30.78
N LEU A 426 21.45 -5.78 29.82
CA LEU A 426 22.43 -5.72 28.73
C LEU A 426 23.87 -5.57 29.20
N GLN A 427 24.29 -6.45 30.11
CA GLN A 427 25.66 -6.48 30.61
C GLN A 427 26.55 -7.31 29.67
N VAL A 428 27.50 -6.65 29.00
CA VAL A 428 28.44 -7.31 28.10
C VAL A 428 29.59 -7.94 28.89
N ASP A 429 29.82 -9.22 28.66
CA ASP A 429 30.93 -10.02 29.14
C ASP A 429 31.75 -10.50 27.93
N VAL A 430 33.08 -10.46 28.06
CA VAL A 430 34.01 -10.86 26.99
C VAL A 430 35.11 -11.70 27.61
N GLY A 431 35.40 -12.84 27.01
CA GLY A 431 36.56 -13.65 27.40
C GLY A 431 37.87 -12.85 27.23
N GLY A 432 38.54 -12.51 28.34
CA GLY A 432 39.87 -11.91 28.34
C GLY A 432 39.95 -10.47 27.80
N ASP A 433 40.96 -10.20 26.96
CA ASP A 433 41.25 -8.87 26.40
C ASP A 433 40.59 -8.59 25.04
N GLY A 434 39.66 -9.45 24.61
CA GLY A 434 38.95 -9.32 23.35
C GLY A 434 38.26 -7.96 23.18
N CYS A 435 38.41 -7.39 21.98
CA CYS A 435 37.72 -6.17 21.54
C CYS A 435 36.79 -6.40 20.36
N THR A 436 37.02 -7.47 19.61
CA THR A 436 36.40 -7.72 18.31
C THR A 436 35.96 -9.17 18.27
N SER A 437 34.76 -9.41 17.75
CA SER A 437 34.25 -10.73 17.38
C SER A 437 33.91 -10.70 15.89
N LEU A 438 34.38 -11.72 15.16
CA LEU A 438 34.11 -11.90 13.73
C LEU A 438 33.25 -13.15 13.56
N MET A 439 32.14 -13.01 12.85
CA MET A 439 31.17 -14.08 12.67
C MET A 439 30.80 -14.23 11.20
N PRO A 440 30.55 -15.46 10.71
CA PRO A 440 30.04 -15.68 9.37
C PRO A 440 28.57 -15.25 9.26
N ILE A 441 28.21 -14.65 8.12
CA ILE A 441 26.81 -14.51 7.73
C ILE A 441 26.34 -15.86 7.19
N THR A 442 25.27 -16.39 7.78
CA THR A 442 24.88 -17.81 7.63
C THR A 442 24.15 -18.09 6.32
N GLN A 443 23.77 -17.04 5.59
CA GLN A 443 23.20 -17.13 4.26
C GLN A 443 23.83 -16.06 3.33
N PRO A 444 25.05 -16.31 2.81
CA PRO A 444 25.70 -15.44 1.85
C PRO A 444 24.80 -15.14 0.65
N GLY A 445 24.66 -13.87 0.28
CA GLY A 445 23.80 -13.41 -0.81
C GLY A 445 22.33 -13.19 -0.44
N SER A 446 21.91 -13.47 0.80
CA SER A 446 20.64 -12.98 1.32
C SER A 446 20.66 -11.46 1.44
N SER A 447 19.52 -10.81 1.20
CA SER A 447 19.34 -9.39 1.51
C SER A 447 19.31 -9.11 3.02
N LEU A 448 19.18 -10.15 3.85
CA LEU A 448 19.23 -10.05 5.31
C LEU A 448 20.57 -10.51 5.90
N PRO A 449 21.16 -9.74 6.83
CA PRO A 449 22.29 -10.16 7.63
C PRO A 449 21.82 -11.14 8.71
N LEU A 450 21.89 -12.43 8.39
CA LEU A 450 21.57 -13.52 9.30
C LEU A 450 22.84 -14.06 9.96
N VAL A 451 22.78 -14.26 11.27
CA VAL A 451 23.87 -14.84 12.06
C VAL A 451 23.33 -15.85 13.07
N ASP A 452 24.13 -16.85 13.40
CA ASP A 452 23.76 -17.81 14.44
C ASP A 452 24.23 -17.26 15.81
N ILE A 453 23.35 -17.36 16.80
CA ILE A 453 23.55 -16.94 18.18
C ILE A 453 23.15 -18.06 19.14
N GLU A 454 23.61 -18.01 20.38
CA GLU A 454 23.13 -18.89 21.44
C GLU A 454 22.19 -18.15 22.39
N LEU A 455 21.00 -18.68 22.60
CA LEU A 455 20.00 -18.19 23.54
C LEU A 455 19.70 -19.30 24.55
N GLY A 456 20.08 -19.12 25.81
CA GLY A 456 19.79 -20.11 26.86
C GLY A 456 20.26 -21.54 26.54
N GLY A 457 21.41 -21.69 25.87
CA GLY A 457 21.95 -22.99 25.45
C GLY A 457 21.38 -23.53 24.13
N VAL A 458 20.50 -22.80 23.45
CA VAL A 458 19.93 -23.16 22.15
C VAL A 458 20.56 -22.29 21.07
N GLU A 459 21.11 -22.92 20.03
CA GLU A 459 21.58 -22.22 18.84
C GLU A 459 20.39 -21.80 17.97
N VAL A 460 20.33 -20.51 17.64
CA VAL A 460 19.22 -19.88 16.94
C VAL A 460 19.75 -18.93 15.89
N ARG A 461 19.08 -18.89 14.74
CA ARG A 461 19.34 -17.88 13.71
C ARG A 461 18.67 -16.56 14.04
N ALA A 462 19.46 -15.50 14.05
CA ALA A 462 19.02 -14.15 14.32
C ALA A 462 19.24 -13.21 13.13
N MET A 463 18.30 -12.30 12.92
CA MET A 463 18.38 -11.19 11.96
C MET A 463 18.90 -9.92 12.65
N ILE A 464 19.78 -9.17 12.00
CA ILE A 464 20.13 -7.80 12.44
C ILE A 464 19.11 -6.81 11.88
N ASP A 465 18.36 -6.15 12.77
CA ASP A 465 17.26 -5.27 12.37
C ASP A 465 17.25 -3.95 13.16
N THR A 466 17.60 -2.86 12.49
CA THR A 466 17.53 -1.52 13.05
C THR A 466 16.10 -0.97 13.16
N GLY A 467 15.11 -1.64 12.57
CA GLY A 467 13.68 -1.37 12.74
C GLY A 467 13.09 -1.91 14.04
N ALA A 468 13.82 -2.76 14.78
CA ALA A 468 13.40 -3.29 16.08
C ALA A 468 14.06 -2.54 17.25
N THR A 469 13.33 -2.33 18.35
CA THR A 469 13.93 -1.75 19.57
C THR A 469 14.75 -2.78 20.34
N ASP A 470 14.12 -3.90 20.70
CA ASP A 470 14.69 -4.93 21.56
C ASP A 470 14.97 -6.21 20.76
N VAL A 471 15.48 -7.23 21.44
CA VAL A 471 15.55 -8.56 20.85
C VAL A 471 14.12 -9.11 20.70
N ILE A 472 13.76 -9.60 19.53
CA ILE A 472 12.45 -10.21 19.28
C ILE A 472 12.61 -11.72 19.22
N LEU A 473 11.72 -12.48 19.87
CA LEU A 473 11.61 -13.94 19.78
C LEU A 473 10.22 -14.34 19.28
N ASP A 474 10.13 -15.42 18.51
CA ASP A 474 8.84 -16.06 18.28
C ASP A 474 8.33 -16.73 19.54
N ASN A 475 7.01 -16.91 19.64
CA ASN A 475 6.38 -17.49 20.83
C ASN A 475 6.81 -18.96 21.06
N GLU A 476 7.06 -19.73 20.00
CA GLU A 476 7.53 -21.12 20.13
C GLU A 476 8.94 -21.20 20.74
N LEU A 477 9.83 -20.28 20.36
CA LEU A 477 11.18 -20.19 20.88
C LEU A 477 11.16 -19.68 22.31
N ALA A 478 10.32 -18.68 22.61
CA ALA A 478 10.12 -18.21 23.97
C ALA A 478 9.62 -19.34 24.89
N GLU A 479 8.69 -20.18 24.42
CA GLU A 479 8.22 -21.37 25.13
C GLU A 479 9.33 -22.42 25.31
N GLN A 480 10.09 -22.72 24.25
CA GLN A 480 11.24 -23.64 24.30
C GLN A 480 12.28 -23.20 25.34
N LEU A 481 12.54 -21.90 25.42
CA LEU A 481 13.47 -21.28 26.38
C LEU A 481 12.83 -21.03 27.76
N SER A 482 11.54 -21.36 27.95
CA SER A 482 10.78 -21.11 29.18
C SER A 482 10.82 -19.64 29.61
N VAL A 483 10.78 -18.70 28.65
CA VAL A 483 10.82 -17.26 28.90
C VAL A 483 9.46 -16.79 29.42
N PRO A 484 9.37 -16.28 30.66
CA PRO A 484 8.10 -15.80 31.18
C PRO A 484 7.71 -14.47 30.51
N VAL A 485 6.48 -14.37 30.02
CA VAL A 485 5.87 -13.09 29.65
C VAL A 485 5.50 -12.34 30.94
N ARG A 486 6.17 -11.22 31.20
CA ARG A 486 6.03 -10.44 32.44
C ARG A 486 5.09 -9.26 32.30
N SER A 487 4.89 -8.79 31.08
CA SER A 487 3.94 -7.72 30.74
C SER A 487 3.54 -7.83 29.28
N ARG A 488 2.49 -7.09 28.89
CA ARG A 488 1.99 -7.05 27.51
C ARG A 488 1.67 -5.62 27.12
N THR A 489 1.92 -5.27 25.85
CA THR A 489 1.53 -3.98 25.27
C THR A 489 0.67 -4.22 24.03
N PRO A 490 -0.48 -3.54 23.88
CA PRO A 490 -1.29 -3.63 22.67
C PRO A 490 -0.56 -3.09 21.43
N VAL A 491 -0.76 -3.74 20.28
CA VAL A 491 -0.25 -3.31 18.97
C VAL A 491 -1.39 -3.12 17.99
N GLY A 492 -1.37 -1.97 17.31
CA GLY A 492 -2.33 -1.68 16.25
C GLY A 492 -3.78 -1.60 16.75
N ARG A 493 -4.72 -1.78 15.81
CA ARG A 493 -6.17 -1.68 16.06
C ARG A 493 -6.88 -3.04 16.18
N ALA A 494 -6.18 -4.14 15.90
CA ALA A 494 -6.76 -5.48 15.80
C ALA A 494 -6.72 -6.30 17.11
N GLY A 495 -6.24 -5.72 18.21
CA GLY A 495 -6.16 -6.41 19.50
C GLY A 495 -4.98 -7.38 19.63
N GLU A 496 -4.00 -7.31 18.72
CA GLU A 496 -2.72 -7.99 18.88
C GLU A 496 -1.94 -7.39 20.06
N GLU A 497 -1.20 -8.22 20.78
CA GLU A 497 -0.38 -7.79 21.92
C GLU A 497 1.04 -8.32 21.77
N ILE A 498 2.03 -7.49 22.06
CA ILE A 498 3.42 -7.93 22.24
C ILE A 498 3.59 -8.39 23.68
N GLY A 499 4.11 -9.60 23.86
CA GLY A 499 4.59 -10.05 25.15
C GLY A 499 5.97 -9.47 25.44
N HIS A 500 6.26 -9.10 26.68
CA HIS A 500 7.59 -8.66 27.09
C HIS A 500 8.16 -9.59 28.14
N GLY A 501 9.41 -10.01 27.94
CA GLY A 501 10.12 -10.92 28.81
C GLY A 501 11.59 -10.52 28.98
N GLN A 502 12.37 -11.47 29.49
CA GLN A 502 13.82 -11.34 29.55
C GLN A 502 14.46 -12.73 29.40
N VAL A 503 15.61 -12.78 28.73
CA VAL A 503 16.48 -13.97 28.70
C VAL A 503 17.72 -13.71 29.55
N ASP A 504 18.27 -14.77 30.13
CA ASP A 504 19.40 -14.67 31.05
C ASP A 504 20.69 -14.25 30.34
N ALA A 505 20.95 -14.82 29.17
CA ALA A 505 22.09 -14.46 28.34
C ALA A 505 21.87 -14.74 26.85
N ILE A 506 22.51 -13.94 26.02
CA ILE A 506 22.73 -14.17 24.59
C ILE A 506 24.23 -14.28 24.35
N THR A 507 24.68 -15.34 23.71
CA THR A 507 26.07 -15.45 23.23
C THR A 507 26.10 -15.19 21.73
N ILE A 508 27.00 -14.29 21.30
CA ILE A 508 27.19 -13.91 19.91
C ILE A 508 28.69 -13.82 19.61
N GLY A 509 29.22 -14.84 18.92
CA GLY A 509 30.66 -15.05 18.79
C GLY A 509 31.35 -15.04 20.15
N ASP A 510 32.34 -14.16 20.35
CA ASP A 510 33.11 -14.07 21.60
C ASP A 510 32.44 -13.24 22.72
N PHE A 511 31.23 -12.72 22.48
CA PHE A 511 30.50 -11.88 23.42
C PHE A 511 29.37 -12.65 24.11
N ALA A 512 29.24 -12.49 25.42
CA ALA A 512 28.07 -12.92 26.18
C ALA A 512 27.37 -11.70 26.79
N VAL A 513 26.12 -11.45 26.41
CA VAL A 513 25.32 -10.33 26.92
C VAL A 513 24.29 -10.87 27.90
N LYS A 514 24.34 -10.44 29.15
CA LYS A 514 23.48 -10.92 30.23
C LYS A 514 22.28 -9.99 30.47
N SER A 515 21.19 -10.57 30.97
CA SER A 515 19.94 -9.88 31.31
C SER A 515 19.41 -9.11 30.09
N VAL A 516 18.96 -9.82 29.07
CA VAL A 516 18.54 -9.21 27.80
C VAL A 516 17.02 -9.08 27.76
N PRO A 517 16.46 -7.87 27.61
CA PRO A 517 15.03 -7.70 27.38
C PRO A 517 14.63 -8.30 26.03
N VAL A 518 13.49 -8.98 26.01
CA VAL A 518 12.94 -9.56 24.78
C VAL A 518 11.48 -9.18 24.59
N ASP A 519 11.11 -8.95 23.34
CA ASP A 519 9.75 -8.86 22.88
C ASP A 519 9.34 -10.19 22.23
N ILE A 520 8.13 -10.64 22.49
CA ILE A 520 7.61 -11.94 22.06
C ILE A 520 6.44 -11.69 21.13
N PHE A 521 6.63 -12.06 19.87
CA PHE A 521 5.66 -11.95 18.80
C PHE A 521 5.15 -13.34 18.40
N SER A 522 4.05 -13.38 17.64
CA SER A 522 3.60 -14.65 17.06
C SER A 522 4.59 -15.16 16.00
N THR A 523 4.76 -16.47 15.88
CA THR A 523 5.58 -17.10 14.82
C THR A 523 5.19 -16.57 13.43
N ALA A 524 3.89 -16.39 13.17
CA ALA A 524 3.39 -15.86 11.90
C ALA A 524 3.88 -14.43 11.62
N THR A 525 3.92 -13.57 12.65
CA THR A 525 4.41 -12.20 12.52
C THR A 525 5.90 -12.17 12.19
N ILE A 526 6.71 -13.00 12.87
CA ILE A 526 8.16 -13.06 12.59
C ILE A 526 8.43 -13.67 11.21
N ALA A 527 7.67 -14.69 10.81
CA ALA A 527 7.76 -15.25 9.45
C ALA A 527 7.43 -14.19 8.38
N ALA A 528 6.39 -13.37 8.60
CA ALA A 528 6.08 -12.25 7.70
C ALA A 528 7.20 -11.19 7.68
N MET A 529 7.89 -10.94 8.80
CA MET A 529 9.01 -9.99 8.89
C MET A 529 10.31 -10.50 8.27
N SER A 530 10.57 -11.81 8.33
CA SER A 530 11.85 -12.41 7.89
C SER A 530 11.78 -13.11 6.53
N GLY A 531 10.60 -13.20 5.93
CA GLY A 531 10.35 -13.82 4.63
C GLY A 531 9.81 -15.25 4.74
N SER A 532 9.05 -15.68 3.72
CA SER A 532 8.25 -16.91 3.72
C SER A 532 9.01 -18.22 3.42
N ASP A 533 10.34 -18.22 3.44
CA ASP A 533 11.14 -19.43 3.17
C ASP A 533 11.46 -20.20 4.46
N ASP A 534 11.61 -21.53 4.35
CA ASP A 534 11.80 -22.53 5.44
C ASP A 534 13.04 -22.34 6.35
N LYS A 535 13.73 -21.20 6.27
CA LYS A 535 14.91 -20.82 7.08
C LYS A 535 14.72 -19.47 7.79
N VAL A 536 13.49 -19.24 8.25
CA VAL A 536 13.01 -18.08 9.02
C VAL A 536 13.95 -17.76 10.19
N ALA A 537 14.32 -16.48 10.34
CA ALA A 537 15.00 -16.02 11.55
C ALA A 537 14.02 -16.15 12.73
N ARG A 538 14.38 -16.92 13.76
CA ARG A 538 13.54 -17.11 14.96
C ARG A 538 13.81 -16.07 16.04
N ALA A 539 14.84 -15.26 15.82
CA ALA A 539 15.19 -14.12 16.64
C ALA A 539 15.53 -12.89 15.78
N VAL A 540 15.32 -11.70 16.35
CA VAL A 540 15.74 -10.43 15.77
C VAL A 540 16.59 -9.68 16.79
N LEU A 541 17.72 -9.12 16.39
CA LEU A 541 18.58 -8.29 17.22
C LEU A 541 18.30 -6.82 16.92
N GLY A 542 17.51 -6.18 17.78
CA GLY A 542 17.14 -4.77 17.69
C GLY A 542 18.20 -3.80 18.22
N VAL A 543 17.96 -2.51 18.00
CA VAL A 543 18.91 -1.41 18.24
C VAL A 543 19.46 -1.39 19.66
N ARG A 544 18.67 -1.69 20.70
CA ARG A 544 19.15 -1.67 22.09
C ARG A 544 20.21 -2.74 22.38
N PHE A 545 20.17 -3.85 21.64
CA PHE A 545 21.26 -4.83 21.66
C PHE A 545 22.44 -4.35 20.80
N LEU A 546 22.16 -3.84 19.60
CA LEU A 546 23.20 -3.41 18.65
C LEU A 546 24.05 -2.24 19.16
N GLU A 547 23.46 -1.30 19.91
CA GLU A 547 24.18 -0.15 20.51
C GLU A 547 25.26 -0.53 21.53
N LEU A 548 25.32 -1.81 21.94
CA LEU A 548 26.42 -2.34 22.75
C LEU A 548 27.74 -2.36 21.96
N PHE A 549 27.65 -2.38 20.64
CA PHE A 549 28.75 -2.60 19.72
C PHE A 549 28.81 -1.52 18.63
N GLN A 550 29.97 -1.43 17.99
CA GLN A 550 30.05 -0.99 16.60
C GLN A 550 29.80 -2.21 15.73
N VAL A 551 28.87 -2.10 14.79
CA VAL A 551 28.36 -3.21 13.99
C VAL A 551 28.78 -3.01 12.55
N THR A 552 29.57 -3.93 12.01
CA THR A 552 30.00 -3.92 10.61
C THR A 552 29.47 -5.15 9.90
N VAL A 553 28.79 -4.96 8.78
CA VAL A 553 28.39 -6.04 7.88
C VAL A 553 29.14 -5.87 6.57
N ASP A 554 29.83 -6.92 6.17
CA ASP A 554 30.54 -7.02 4.90
C ASP A 554 29.89 -8.16 4.09
N PRO A 555 28.99 -7.83 3.14
CA PRO A 555 28.35 -8.83 2.30
C PRO A 555 29.33 -9.58 1.40
N GLU A 556 30.40 -8.93 0.91
CA GLU A 556 31.39 -9.58 0.03
C GLU A 556 32.23 -10.60 0.78
N ALA A 557 32.69 -10.24 1.99
CA ALA A 557 33.39 -11.18 2.87
C ALA A 557 32.43 -12.17 3.55
N SER A 558 31.11 -11.94 3.47
CA SER A 558 30.08 -12.71 4.20
C SER A 558 30.34 -12.74 5.70
N THR A 559 30.67 -11.58 6.28
CA THR A 559 31.00 -11.46 7.70
C THR A 559 30.24 -10.36 8.42
N LEU A 560 29.89 -10.62 9.68
CA LEU A 560 29.50 -9.64 10.68
C LEU A 560 30.70 -9.44 11.64
N THR A 561 31.11 -8.19 11.84
CA THR A 561 32.09 -7.82 12.87
C THR A 561 31.41 -6.99 13.95
N LEU A 562 31.61 -7.39 15.20
CA LEU A 562 31.18 -6.64 16.38
C LEU A 562 32.42 -6.15 17.14
N VAL A 563 32.47 -4.86 17.45
CA VAL A 563 33.50 -4.27 18.29
C VAL A 563 32.87 -3.67 19.54
N ASP A 564 33.39 -3.99 20.74
CA ASP A 564 32.87 -3.44 22.00
C ASP A 564 33.07 -1.92 22.04
N ALA A 565 31.96 -1.18 21.94
CA ALA A 565 31.96 0.28 21.89
C ALA A 565 32.16 0.93 23.27
N ASN A 566 31.97 0.19 24.35
CA ASN A 566 31.98 0.71 25.72
C ASN A 566 33.35 0.60 26.40
N LYS A 567 34.25 -0.24 25.88
CA LYS A 567 35.62 -0.37 26.39
C LYS A 567 36.55 0.62 25.72
N GLY A 568 36.98 1.63 26.47
CA GLY A 568 37.95 2.64 26.00
C GLY A 568 39.29 2.10 25.47
N LYS A 569 39.64 0.83 25.77
CA LYS A 569 40.81 0.13 25.20
C LYS A 569 40.62 -0.33 23.74
N CYS A 570 39.38 -0.41 23.26
CA CYS A 570 39.04 -0.89 21.91
C CYS A 570 39.04 0.20 20.84
N LYS A 571 39.52 1.42 21.16
CA LYS A 571 39.61 2.56 20.21
C LYS A 571 40.30 2.23 18.88
N LYS A 572 41.34 1.41 18.91
CA LYS A 572 42.05 0.99 17.69
C LYS A 572 41.16 0.13 16.80
N ALA A 573 40.52 -0.90 17.38
CA ALA A 573 39.59 -1.77 16.67
C ALA A 573 38.38 -0.99 16.12
N LEU A 574 37.86 -0.02 16.88
CA LEU A 574 36.78 0.87 16.41
C LEU A 574 37.19 1.70 15.20
N ALA A 575 38.42 2.24 15.20
CA ALA A 575 38.93 3.03 14.09
C ALA A 575 39.18 2.19 12.83
N GLU A 576 39.58 0.93 12.97
CA GLU A 576 39.83 0.00 11.86
C GLU A 576 38.56 -0.33 11.06
N GLN A 577 37.38 -0.24 11.67
CA GLN A 577 36.11 -0.48 10.97
C GLN A 577 35.50 0.76 10.31
N ARG A 578 36.01 1.96 10.64
CA ARG A 578 35.49 3.25 10.12
C ARG A 578 36.12 3.57 8.78
N SER A 579 35.50 3.12 7.71
CA SER A 579 36.04 3.29 6.36
C SER A 579 34.93 3.54 5.34
N GLY A 580 35.27 4.23 4.24
CA GLY A 580 34.31 4.70 3.24
C GLY A 580 33.68 6.06 3.55
N ALA A 581 32.56 6.33 2.88
CA ALA A 581 31.78 7.54 3.04
C ALA A 581 31.20 7.61 4.46
N LYS A 582 31.26 8.81 5.06
CA LYS A 582 30.83 9.05 6.44
C LYS A 582 29.52 9.83 6.43
N VAL A 583 28.48 9.25 7.02
CA VAL A 583 27.12 9.82 7.06
C VAL A 583 26.67 9.97 8.51
N PRO A 584 26.25 11.15 8.97
CA PRO A 584 25.72 11.29 10.33
C PRO A 584 24.38 10.55 10.45
N PHE A 585 24.09 10.06 11.65
CA PHE A 585 22.76 9.55 11.97
C PHE A 585 22.31 10.01 13.34
N TRP A 586 20.99 10.00 13.54
CA TRP A 586 20.37 10.33 14.81
C TRP A 586 19.51 9.18 15.29
N VAL A 587 19.51 8.93 16.60
CA VAL A 587 18.62 7.93 17.21
C VAL A 587 17.49 8.65 17.92
N HIS A 588 16.30 8.51 17.35
CA HIS A 588 15.07 9.10 17.83
C HIS A 588 14.29 8.07 18.66
N GLU A 589 13.69 8.55 19.76
CA GLU A 589 13.01 7.72 20.76
C GLU A 589 13.91 6.56 21.23
N THR A 590 13.46 5.31 21.12
CA THR A 590 14.20 4.13 21.59
C THR A 590 15.11 3.50 20.55
N HIS A 591 14.84 3.69 19.24
CA HIS A 591 15.48 2.87 18.21
C HIS A 591 15.47 3.44 16.79
N PHE A 592 14.64 4.42 16.46
CA PHE A 592 14.54 4.90 15.09
C PHE A 592 15.84 5.61 14.67
N ILE A 593 16.63 4.96 13.81
CA ILE A 593 17.88 5.51 13.28
C ILE A 593 17.55 6.31 12.01
N TYR A 594 17.66 7.63 12.08
CA TYR A 594 17.46 8.49 10.92
C TYR A 594 18.78 8.88 10.28
N VAL A 595 18.84 8.79 8.95
CA VAL A 595 19.95 9.23 8.11
C VAL A 595 19.46 10.27 7.09
N PRO A 596 20.27 11.30 6.78
CA PRO A 596 19.97 12.18 5.66
C PRO A 596 20.26 11.43 4.35
N ALA A 597 19.38 11.60 3.36
CA ALA A 597 19.61 11.08 2.02
C ALA A 597 18.92 11.96 0.96
N GLU A 598 19.36 11.84 -0.29
CA GLU A 598 18.71 12.46 -1.44
C GLU A 598 18.16 11.40 -2.37
N LEU A 599 16.94 11.60 -2.88
CA LEU A 599 16.36 10.78 -3.95
C LEU A 599 16.30 11.63 -5.21
N ASN A 600 17.04 11.26 -6.26
CA ASN A 600 17.15 12.05 -7.49
C ASN A 600 17.44 13.54 -7.24
N GLY A 601 18.33 13.84 -6.27
CA GLY A 601 18.68 15.21 -5.85
C GLY A 601 17.65 15.91 -4.94
N ALA A 602 16.56 15.24 -4.55
CA ALA A 602 15.60 15.76 -3.59
C ALA A 602 15.94 15.30 -2.17
N GLU A 603 16.27 16.26 -1.30
CA GLU A 603 16.61 16.03 0.11
C GLU A 603 15.46 15.36 0.90
N GLY A 604 15.83 14.52 1.85
CA GLY A 604 14.93 14.00 2.88
C GLY A 604 15.63 13.31 4.05
N LEU A 605 14.83 12.97 5.06
CA LEU A 605 15.25 12.20 6.23
C LEU A 605 14.62 10.80 6.20
N PHE A 606 15.45 9.76 6.27
CA PHE A 606 15.01 8.38 6.10
C PHE A 606 15.34 7.52 7.31
N LEU A 607 14.38 6.69 7.73
CA LEU A 607 14.61 5.65 8.72
C LEU A 607 15.48 4.55 8.11
N LEU A 608 16.61 4.22 8.73
CA LEU A 608 17.38 3.03 8.38
C LEU A 608 16.72 1.79 8.99
N ASN A 609 16.28 0.87 8.13
CA ASN A 609 15.64 -0.39 8.53
C ASN A 609 16.34 -1.59 7.85
N THR A 610 17.31 -2.19 8.55
CA THR A 610 18.06 -3.32 8.01
C THR A 610 17.26 -4.63 7.91
N GLY A 611 16.09 -4.73 8.54
CA GLY A 611 15.16 -5.84 8.40
C GLY A 611 14.19 -5.72 7.22
N MET A 612 14.16 -4.58 6.52
CA MET A 612 13.26 -4.37 5.38
C MET A 612 13.61 -5.27 4.18
N GLN A 613 12.59 -5.87 3.56
CA GLN A 613 12.71 -6.77 2.42
C GLN A 613 11.84 -6.35 1.23
N GLY A 614 12.08 -6.97 0.07
CA GLY A 614 11.26 -6.85 -1.14
C GLY A 614 11.55 -5.61 -2.00
N VAL A 615 12.03 -4.52 -1.38
CA VAL A 615 12.44 -3.28 -2.04
C VAL A 615 13.67 -2.68 -1.36
N ASP A 616 14.40 -1.82 -2.07
CA ASP A 616 15.58 -1.14 -1.54
C ASP A 616 15.21 0.01 -0.59
N LEU A 617 14.08 0.67 -0.84
CA LEU A 617 13.56 1.79 -0.05
C LEU A 617 12.03 1.88 -0.09
N ALA A 618 11.46 2.65 0.83
CA ALA A 618 10.09 3.12 0.76
C ALA A 618 10.07 4.62 1.06
N ALA A 619 9.26 5.41 0.36
CA ALA A 619 9.16 6.83 0.60
C ALA A 619 7.71 7.29 0.57
N THR A 620 7.42 8.40 1.23
CA THR A 620 6.10 9.04 1.16
C THR A 620 5.81 9.48 -0.27
N THR A 621 4.53 9.49 -0.63
CA THR A 621 4.10 10.03 -1.94
C THR A 621 4.61 11.47 -2.16
N ARG A 622 4.75 12.25 -1.08
CA ARG A 622 5.35 13.59 -1.13
C ARG A 622 6.84 13.55 -1.47
N ALA A 623 7.62 12.67 -0.83
CA ALA A 623 9.04 12.51 -1.10
C ALA A 623 9.31 12.04 -2.54
N TYR A 624 8.57 11.04 -3.02
CA TYR A 624 8.62 10.65 -4.43
C TYR A 624 8.24 11.79 -5.37
N GLY A 625 7.20 12.56 -5.04
CA GLY A 625 6.81 13.73 -5.82
C GLY A 625 7.94 14.76 -5.98
N ARG A 626 8.68 15.05 -4.90
CA ARG A 626 9.85 15.96 -4.95
C ARG A 626 10.99 15.38 -5.77
N ALA A 627 11.19 14.07 -5.69
CA ALA A 627 12.19 13.32 -6.45
C ALA A 627 11.80 13.04 -7.92
N ALA A 628 10.66 13.58 -8.41
CA ALA A 628 10.11 13.25 -9.72
C ALA A 628 9.97 11.74 -9.94
N VAL A 629 9.43 11.04 -8.95
CA VAL A 629 9.03 9.63 -9.03
C VAL A 629 7.50 9.57 -8.93
N GLY A 630 6.88 8.89 -9.89
CA GLY A 630 5.44 8.85 -10.06
C GLY A 630 4.87 7.51 -9.64
N ALA A 631 3.54 7.44 -9.50
CA ALA A 631 2.86 6.18 -9.26
C ALA A 631 3.16 5.20 -10.40
N PRO A 632 3.51 3.94 -10.10
CA PRO A 632 3.68 2.92 -11.12
C PRO A 632 2.31 2.44 -11.62
N PRO A 633 2.24 1.72 -12.75
CA PRO A 633 1.07 0.92 -13.07
C PRO A 633 0.78 -0.04 -11.92
N LEU A 634 -0.46 -0.03 -11.43
CA LEU A 634 -0.90 -0.81 -10.28
C LEU A 634 -1.46 -2.16 -10.75
N ARG A 635 -1.21 -3.21 -9.99
CA ARG A 635 -1.83 -4.52 -10.18
C ARG A 635 -2.44 -4.96 -8.86
N ARG A 636 -3.68 -5.45 -8.90
CA ARG A 636 -4.35 -5.94 -7.68
C ARG A 636 -3.57 -7.09 -7.06
N GLY A 637 -3.35 -7.03 -5.75
CA GLY A 637 -2.62 -8.07 -5.01
C GLY A 637 -1.11 -8.12 -5.26
N GLN A 638 -0.54 -7.15 -5.99
CA GLN A 638 0.90 -7.04 -6.21
C GLN A 638 1.46 -5.78 -5.55
N PRO A 639 2.73 -5.80 -5.12
CA PRO A 639 3.36 -4.62 -4.56
C PRO A 639 3.55 -3.52 -5.60
N SER A 640 3.22 -2.29 -5.22
CA SER A 640 3.45 -1.10 -6.06
C SER A 640 4.92 -0.70 -5.97
N VAL A 641 5.72 -1.07 -6.98
CA VAL A 641 7.16 -0.83 -7.01
C VAL A 641 7.51 0.21 -8.07
N VAL A 642 8.28 1.22 -7.69
CA VAL A 642 8.82 2.27 -8.55
C VAL A 642 10.33 2.13 -8.69
N LYS A 643 10.88 2.77 -9.72
CA LYS A 643 12.32 2.92 -9.89
C LYS A 643 12.75 4.31 -9.41
N VAL A 644 13.75 4.35 -8.54
CA VAL A 644 14.48 5.55 -8.15
C VAL A 644 15.82 5.54 -8.90
N GLU A 645 16.13 6.63 -9.60
CA GLU A 645 17.29 6.69 -10.49
C GLU A 645 18.58 6.75 -9.69
N GLU A 646 18.61 7.57 -8.64
CA GLU A 646 19.77 7.76 -7.77
C GLU A 646 19.34 7.95 -6.32
N VAL A 647 20.08 7.32 -5.41
CA VAL A 647 20.02 7.56 -3.96
C VAL A 647 21.40 7.99 -3.49
N GLU A 648 21.45 9.09 -2.76
CA GLU A 648 22.69 9.65 -2.21
C GLU A 648 22.64 9.67 -0.68
N LEU A 649 23.71 9.22 -0.03
CA LEU A 649 23.92 9.35 1.41
C LEU A 649 25.30 9.99 1.64
N GLY A 650 25.32 11.33 1.71
CA GLY A 650 26.57 12.09 1.71
C GLY A 650 27.37 11.83 0.42
N ASP A 651 28.61 11.37 0.57
CA ASP A 651 29.47 11.03 -0.57
C ASP A 651 29.17 9.65 -1.19
N TYR A 652 28.26 8.87 -0.60
CA TYR A 652 27.86 7.56 -1.12
C TYR A 652 26.72 7.69 -2.13
N ARG A 653 26.89 7.15 -3.34
CA ARG A 653 25.88 7.23 -4.41
C ARG A 653 25.58 5.86 -4.97
N VAL A 654 24.30 5.54 -5.11
CA VAL A 654 23.85 4.31 -5.77
C VAL A 654 22.76 4.61 -6.77
N ALA A 655 22.84 3.96 -7.93
CA ALA A 655 21.86 4.11 -8.99
C ALA A 655 20.86 2.94 -9.01
N ASN A 656 19.73 3.19 -9.67
CA ASN A 656 18.72 2.20 -10.04
C ASN A 656 18.22 1.38 -8.83
N ARG A 657 17.63 2.07 -7.84
CA ARG A 657 17.01 1.42 -6.68
C ARG A 657 15.52 1.20 -6.90
N SER A 658 15.00 0.13 -6.33
CA SER A 658 13.57 -0.17 -6.26
C SER A 658 12.95 0.49 -5.03
N GLY A 659 11.80 1.13 -5.21
CA GLY A 659 11.08 1.80 -4.14
C GLY A 659 9.66 1.25 -3.99
N ALA A 660 9.18 1.01 -2.78
CA ALA A 660 7.76 0.75 -2.54
C ALA A 660 6.99 2.08 -2.56
N TYR A 661 5.92 2.15 -3.36
CA TYR A 661 5.09 3.35 -3.54
C TYR A 661 3.75 3.21 -2.80
N GLY A 662 3.39 4.20 -1.98
CA GLY A 662 2.14 4.22 -1.21
C GLY A 662 2.12 3.33 0.05
N TYR A 663 3.27 2.74 0.42
CA TYR A 663 3.39 1.88 1.61
C TYR A 663 3.78 2.62 2.90
N PHE A 664 4.43 3.77 2.77
CA PHE A 664 4.92 4.56 3.89
C PHE A 664 4.42 5.99 3.76
N GLU A 665 3.50 6.43 4.62
CA GLU A 665 2.88 7.77 4.51
C GLU A 665 3.01 8.60 5.79
N GLN A 666 3.75 8.11 6.79
CA GLN A 666 4.13 8.91 7.94
C GLN A 666 5.14 9.98 7.50
N SER A 667 4.70 11.24 7.43
CA SER A 667 5.52 12.35 6.94
C SER A 667 6.17 13.20 8.05
N LYS A 668 5.89 12.90 9.32
CA LYS A 668 6.38 13.65 10.49
C LYS A 668 6.65 12.74 11.69
N SER A 669 7.66 13.09 12.46
CA SER A 669 7.99 12.45 13.73
C SER A 669 7.11 12.96 14.88
N SER A 670 7.25 12.35 16.06
CA SER A 670 6.60 12.82 17.29
C SER A 670 7.14 14.16 17.80
N ASP A 671 8.29 14.62 17.29
CA ASP A 671 8.87 15.94 17.54
C ASP A 671 8.67 16.93 16.37
N ASP A 672 7.74 16.64 15.45
CA ASP A 672 7.36 17.53 14.34
C ASP A 672 8.47 17.82 13.30
N PHE A 673 9.54 17.03 13.23
CA PHE A 673 10.47 17.06 12.10
C PHE A 673 10.02 16.11 10.98
N ARG A 674 10.44 16.39 9.74
CA ARG A 674 10.08 15.61 8.56
C ARG A 674 10.58 14.17 8.63
N ILE A 675 9.77 13.24 8.11
CA ILE A 675 10.19 11.88 7.78
C ILE A 675 9.77 11.64 6.34
N ASP A 676 10.71 11.27 5.49
CA ASP A 676 10.47 11.17 4.05
C ASP A 676 10.37 9.72 3.57
N GLY A 677 10.91 8.78 4.35
CA GLY A 677 10.84 7.36 4.02
C GLY A 677 11.65 6.46 4.94
N MET A 678 11.94 5.28 4.43
CA MET A 678 12.80 4.29 5.04
C MET A 678 13.77 3.72 3.98
N LEU A 679 15.00 3.42 4.39
CA LEU A 679 16.01 2.75 3.59
C LEU A 679 16.25 1.34 4.13
N GLY A 680 16.20 0.36 3.24
CA GLY A 680 16.63 -1.00 3.52
C GLY A 680 18.07 -1.22 3.11
N LEU A 681 18.57 -2.44 3.31
CA LEU A 681 19.95 -2.79 2.94
C LEU A 681 20.19 -2.76 1.43
N GLY A 682 19.14 -2.93 0.63
CA GLY A 682 19.20 -2.78 -0.81
C GLY A 682 19.62 -1.37 -1.27
N ALA A 683 19.38 -0.34 -0.44
CA ALA A 683 19.86 1.02 -0.68
C ALA A 683 21.39 1.15 -0.58
N PHE A 684 22.08 0.15 -0.01
CA PHE A 684 23.55 0.11 0.04
C PHE A 684 24.18 -0.71 -1.08
N ALA A 685 23.37 -1.25 -2.01
CA ALA A 685 23.85 -1.98 -3.19
C ALA A 685 24.82 -3.15 -2.88
N GLY A 686 24.67 -3.79 -1.72
CA GLY A 686 25.55 -4.88 -1.28
C GLY A 686 26.94 -4.45 -0.80
N GLY A 687 27.17 -3.13 -0.63
CA GLY A 687 28.39 -2.59 -0.06
C GLY A 687 28.56 -2.91 1.43
N ARG A 688 29.80 -2.78 1.92
CA ARG A 688 30.12 -2.90 3.35
C ARG A 688 29.59 -1.67 4.08
N TRP A 689 28.97 -1.89 5.23
CA TRP A 689 28.46 -0.81 6.07
C TRP A 689 28.83 -1.01 7.53
N THR A 690 29.06 0.10 8.25
CA THR A 690 29.34 0.11 9.69
C THR A 690 28.49 1.12 10.42
N LEU A 691 27.73 0.65 11.41
CA LEU A 691 27.00 1.49 12.36
C LEU A 691 27.85 1.72 13.61
N ASP A 692 28.22 2.98 13.85
CA ASP A 692 28.93 3.40 15.05
C ASP A 692 28.04 4.26 15.94
N PHE A 693 27.42 3.64 16.95
CA PHE A 693 26.54 4.32 17.90
C PHE A 693 27.24 5.34 18.79
N ALA A 694 28.53 5.13 19.07
CA ALA A 694 29.32 6.04 19.91
C ALA A 694 29.72 7.30 19.12
N ASP A 695 30.08 7.15 17.84
CA ASP A 695 30.41 8.26 16.95
C ASP A 695 29.17 8.91 16.31
N ARG A 696 28.01 8.23 16.32
CA ARG A 696 26.78 8.62 15.62
C ARG A 696 26.96 8.77 14.11
N HIS A 697 27.71 7.84 13.51
CA HIS A 697 27.94 7.82 12.07
C HIS A 697 27.80 6.43 11.47
N LEU A 698 27.20 6.41 10.28
CA LEU A 698 27.15 5.30 9.35
C LEU A 698 28.32 5.46 8.38
N TYR A 699 29.11 4.40 8.24
CA TYR A 699 30.22 4.34 7.29
C TYR A 699 29.84 3.39 6.15
N LEU A 700 30.00 3.83 4.90
CA LEU A 700 29.54 3.12 3.70
C LEU A 700 30.67 2.95 2.69
N GLU A 701 30.91 1.70 2.28
CA GLU A 701 31.86 1.36 1.23
C GLU A 701 31.15 0.65 0.09
N PRO A 702 31.35 1.08 -1.16
CA PRO A 702 30.75 0.40 -2.30
C PRO A 702 31.35 -1.01 -2.43
N PRO A 703 30.60 -1.95 -3.03
CA PRO A 703 31.15 -3.26 -3.35
C PRO A 703 32.37 -3.12 -4.27
N THR A 704 33.35 -4.00 -4.11
CA THR A 704 34.55 -4.01 -4.95
C THR A 704 34.13 -4.32 -6.38
N ALA A 705 34.47 -3.44 -7.34
CA ALA A 705 34.13 -3.61 -8.75
C ALA A 705 34.71 -4.92 -9.31
N GLY A 706 33.93 -6.00 -9.27
CA GLY A 706 34.39 -7.34 -9.63
C GLY A 706 33.40 -8.49 -9.40
N ALA A 707 32.41 -8.33 -8.53
CA ALA A 707 31.40 -9.37 -8.24
C ALA A 707 30.04 -9.12 -8.93
N GLY A 708 30.05 -8.42 -10.08
CA GLY A 708 28.87 -8.27 -10.92
C GLY A 708 28.35 -9.63 -11.37
N SER A 709 27.11 -9.91 -10.99
CA SER A 709 26.24 -10.95 -11.51
C SER A 709 26.65 -11.40 -12.92
N LYS A 710 27.02 -12.67 -13.06
CA LYS A 710 26.80 -13.37 -14.33
C LYS A 710 25.29 -13.38 -14.56
N GLY A 711 24.76 -12.30 -15.11
CA GLY A 711 23.45 -12.27 -15.70
C GLY A 711 23.38 -13.41 -16.70
N ALA A 712 22.32 -14.21 -16.59
CA ALA A 712 21.98 -15.22 -17.56
C ALA A 712 21.79 -14.53 -18.93
N ALA A 713 22.86 -14.46 -19.70
CA ALA A 713 22.80 -14.23 -21.13
C ALA A 713 22.27 -15.55 -21.72
N THR A 714 20.96 -15.61 -21.95
CA THR A 714 20.37 -16.63 -22.80
C THR A 714 20.91 -16.48 -24.21
N ASP A 715 21.50 -17.57 -24.69
CA ASP A 715 22.04 -17.76 -26.03
C ASP A 715 21.01 -17.41 -27.12
N ALA A 716 21.17 -16.26 -27.77
CA ALA A 716 20.65 -16.04 -29.11
C ALA A 716 21.62 -16.66 -30.13
N LYS A 717 21.53 -17.97 -30.34
CA LYS A 717 22.15 -18.61 -31.51
C LYS A 717 21.41 -18.17 -32.77
N ALA A 718 22.07 -17.32 -33.55
CA ALA A 718 21.76 -17.10 -34.95
C ALA A 718 21.99 -18.41 -35.73
N GLY A 719 20.90 -18.99 -36.24
CA GLY A 719 20.91 -20.04 -37.26
C GLY A 719 20.67 -19.41 -38.63
N LYS A 720 21.62 -19.64 -39.53
CA LYS A 720 21.45 -19.50 -40.98
C LYS A 720 20.41 -20.47 -41.53
#